data_AF-A0A1G2RMD5-F1
#
_entry.id   AF-A0A1G2RMD5-F1
#
_cell.length_a   1.000
_cell.length_b   1.000
_cell.length_c   1.000
_cell.angle_alpha   90.00
_cell.angle_beta   90.00
_cell.angle_gamma   90.00
#
_symmetry.space_group_name_H-M   'P 1'
#
loop_
_entity.id
_entity.type
_entity.pdbx_description
1 polymer ?
#
loop_
_entity_poly.entity_id
_entity_poly.type
_entity_poly.pdbx_seq_one_letter_code
_entity_poly.pdbx_strand_id
1 'polypeptide(L)'
;MDELRKQSTPSQGGPASSQGGPASSQGGPPPSNIPSLPDSSDESTHPATPPLGELPRSPQPPRQEIRQQPQPFRPEQKSVYLEHGEVRGMEKDIIRVREEGAKLEQQRIAALKTNKETEKERETVQKIRAAALTTRQREEAQKKKEFENIRDSILPPGEEQRIRELPSPPSSGKKVFIRLLVVIFFAFIALNVVFFAAWFFFFRGQTDSFQLPEIPFISQFLRQEPTPPSAPPTSTPTASPEPTLSTPTPEPEPSPQTPANQIQDVINPARTATLQFTEGNDLAVLLAQFLQTEQQPASPSQGGPAFTQLLFRQRENNELIATGGAFFNLFGVTPPESVASHFSADTFFFLYSYERGNRFGMIMETSSPQEAQAALAQWENRMEQDLTPVMSFWDAKGPAYTTLWRTRDRHGIDIRFQTFSLQDHGIVYAFVDKYVIFASSFEATAAAIEALQTIPPSTFESRTLAALQDSDFLNPSPPLSLEQALGQIFMIGFPDATLTPELEDTMRRLQPGGVLLLSKNIQSIEQLRQLVSDLQRLSLEYSSLPLFIAVDQEGGAISRIAFGKEKTAQSTIQDQKQAYEVGQLRAEELKSLGVNVNLSPVLDSTEPRDFLFDRTFQSGRLEAGQLAKALLQGQKEGGILSTVKHFPGYGTIAFNPELKLAAVQDFPDISPFVFALPAEPEFLLLSNVIYESLDPEYPFSFSPKGIGLIRSDLGFEGIILTDDLNQPSLLDNYNLETIAASPLKAGVNMIMFSQDSYAKEAHKTLSRLVEQNSSLKKNIEDSATRILQLKKEFFFLPEPQTPFEHLTQK
;
A
#
# COMPACT_ATOMS: atom_id res chain seq x y z
N MET A 1 -48.65 -38.99 -15.62
CA MET A 1 -48.82 -37.58 -16.00
C MET A 1 -47.52 -37.06 -16.62
N ASP A 2 -47.07 -37.75 -17.67
CA ASP A 2 -46.92 -37.21 -19.03
C ASP A 2 -46.01 -35.95 -19.10
N GLU A 3 -44.73 -36.02 -19.50
CA GLU A 3 -44.14 -36.62 -20.73
C GLU A 3 -44.81 -36.02 -21.99
N LEU A 4 -44.15 -35.41 -22.99
CA LEU A 4 -42.86 -35.58 -23.67
C LEU A 4 -42.34 -34.19 -24.20
N ARG A 5 -41.05 -33.82 -24.36
CA ARG A 5 -39.87 -34.37 -25.10
C ARG A 5 -39.82 -33.95 -26.60
N LYS A 6 -38.63 -33.51 -27.09
CA LYS A 6 -38.15 -33.46 -28.52
C LYS A 6 -38.81 -32.44 -29.50
N GLN A 7 -38.26 -32.12 -30.70
CA GLN A 7 -36.86 -31.99 -31.20
C GLN A 7 -36.81 -31.07 -32.45
N SER A 8 -35.68 -30.40 -32.65
CA SER A 8 -35.10 -29.75 -33.85
C SER A 8 -35.68 -29.95 -35.30
N THR A 9 -35.77 -28.83 -36.05
CA THR A 9 -35.44 -28.63 -37.50
C THR A 9 -36.36 -29.27 -38.59
N PRO A 10 -36.18 -29.00 -39.93
CA PRO A 10 -36.17 -27.69 -40.63
C PRO A 10 -36.95 -27.68 -42.01
N SER A 11 -37.19 -26.49 -42.61
CA SER A 11 -37.34 -26.23 -44.09
C SER A 11 -37.63 -24.72 -44.30
N GLN A 12 -36.83 -23.93 -45.03
CA GLN A 12 -36.86 -23.66 -46.49
C GLN A 12 -38.25 -23.40 -47.13
N GLY A 13 -38.36 -22.25 -47.83
CA GLY A 13 -39.50 -21.90 -48.71
C GLY A 13 -39.66 -20.40 -49.02
N GLY A 14 -39.03 -19.89 -50.09
CA GLY A 14 -39.47 -18.65 -50.81
C GLY A 14 -40.42 -19.00 -51.98
N PRO A 15 -40.81 -18.07 -52.89
CA PRO A 15 -40.19 -16.78 -53.23
C PRO A 15 -41.19 -15.59 -53.48
N ALA A 16 -40.69 -14.46 -54.05
CA ALA A 16 -41.27 -13.50 -55.05
C ALA A 16 -42.82 -13.28 -55.16
N SER A 17 -43.41 -12.11 -55.54
CA SER A 17 -43.02 -10.76 -56.05
C SER A 17 -44.30 -9.95 -56.38
N SER A 18 -44.43 -8.62 -56.61
CA SER A 18 -43.62 -7.38 -56.40
C SER A 18 -44.49 -6.13 -56.81
N GLN A 19 -43.88 -4.97 -57.12
CA GLN A 19 -44.42 -3.70 -57.72
C GLN A 19 -45.02 -2.61 -56.81
N GLY A 20 -44.71 -1.33 -57.13
CA GLY A 20 -45.35 -0.12 -56.56
C GLY A 20 -44.47 1.16 -56.54
N GLY A 21 -44.71 2.13 -57.44
CA GLY A 21 -44.17 3.51 -57.43
C GLY A 21 -45.21 4.47 -58.08
N PRO A 22 -44.92 5.75 -58.49
CA PRO A 22 -43.62 6.48 -58.54
C PRO A 22 -43.68 8.02 -58.17
N ALA A 23 -42.53 8.74 -58.30
CA ALA A 23 -42.33 10.20 -58.62
C ALA A 23 -42.86 11.30 -57.64
N SER A 24 -42.33 12.54 -57.50
CA SER A 24 -41.10 13.29 -57.95
C SER A 24 -40.93 14.57 -57.02
N SER A 25 -39.93 15.48 -57.02
CA SER A 25 -39.11 16.12 -58.09
C SER A 25 -37.98 17.08 -57.55
N GLN A 26 -37.01 17.48 -58.41
CA GLN A 26 -35.99 18.59 -58.30
C GLN A 26 -34.88 18.50 -57.19
N GLY A 27 -33.63 19.00 -57.31
CA GLY A 27 -32.83 19.65 -58.38
C GLY A 27 -31.35 19.96 -57.94
N GLY A 28 -30.42 20.36 -58.83
CA GLY A 28 -28.97 20.72 -58.58
C GLY A 28 -28.47 21.85 -59.54
N PRO A 29 -27.14 22.10 -59.86
CA PRO A 29 -25.86 21.43 -59.52
C PRO A 29 -24.63 22.37 -59.10
N PRO A 30 -23.42 22.52 -59.76
CA PRO A 30 -22.11 21.86 -59.45
C PRO A 30 -20.85 22.73 -58.96
N PRO A 31 -19.60 22.75 -59.54
CA PRO A 31 -18.38 22.10 -58.96
C PRO A 31 -16.99 22.87 -58.98
N SER A 32 -15.88 22.11 -58.79
CA SER A 32 -14.43 22.30 -59.18
C SER A 32 -13.48 23.17 -58.31
N ASN A 33 -12.16 22.89 -58.16
CA ASN A 33 -11.06 22.94 -59.17
C ASN A 33 -9.76 22.16 -58.79
N ILE A 34 -8.85 22.03 -59.80
CA ILE A 34 -7.43 21.58 -59.75
C ILE A 34 -6.58 22.61 -60.53
N PRO A 35 -5.24 22.69 -60.37
CA PRO A 35 -4.38 23.24 -61.43
C PRO A 35 -3.18 22.35 -61.85
N SER A 36 -3.26 21.87 -63.10
CA SER A 36 -2.19 21.92 -64.14
C SER A 36 -1.09 20.85 -64.28
N LEU A 37 -0.71 20.68 -65.54
CA LEU A 37 0.19 19.72 -66.25
C LEU A 37 1.50 20.45 -66.71
N PRO A 38 2.46 19.93 -67.54
CA PRO A 38 2.35 18.84 -68.54
C PRO A 38 3.57 17.92 -68.88
N ASP A 39 3.30 16.93 -69.74
CA ASP A 39 4.14 16.32 -70.82
C ASP A 39 5.43 15.52 -70.49
N SER A 40 5.89 14.54 -71.30
CA SER A 40 5.44 13.99 -72.62
C SER A 40 6.04 12.59 -72.92
N SER A 41 5.45 11.83 -73.89
CA SER A 41 6.03 10.80 -74.81
C SER A 41 6.82 9.56 -74.28
N ASP A 42 6.92 8.40 -74.96
CA ASP A 42 6.27 7.84 -76.19
C ASP A 42 6.33 6.28 -76.27
N GLU A 43 5.56 5.70 -77.21
CA GLU A 43 5.69 4.41 -77.98
C GLU A 43 6.44 3.17 -77.41
N SER A 44 5.78 2.00 -77.20
CA SER A 44 5.63 0.82 -78.11
C SER A 44 6.77 -0.25 -78.05
N THR A 45 6.65 -1.58 -78.32
CA THR A 45 5.67 -2.49 -78.99
C THR A 45 5.63 -3.95 -78.40
N HIS A 46 4.49 -4.65 -78.65
CA HIS A 46 4.11 -6.10 -78.79
C HIS A 46 5.14 -7.30 -78.80
N PRO A 47 4.74 -8.62 -78.88
CA PRO A 47 3.82 -9.41 -78.00
C PRO A 47 4.15 -10.95 -77.81
N ALA A 48 3.34 -11.66 -76.99
CA ALA A 48 2.86 -13.08 -77.10
C ALA A 48 3.77 -14.37 -77.00
N THR A 49 3.62 -15.09 -75.87
CA THR A 49 3.36 -16.56 -75.60
C THR A 49 3.23 -17.61 -76.75
N PRO A 50 3.26 -18.96 -76.49
CA PRO A 50 3.95 -19.84 -75.49
C PRO A 50 4.52 -21.14 -76.20
N PRO A 51 4.32 -22.45 -75.82
CA PRO A 51 4.36 -23.23 -74.55
C PRO A 51 5.24 -24.55 -74.57
N LEU A 52 5.35 -25.24 -73.42
CA LEU A 52 5.50 -26.72 -73.14
C LEU A 52 6.47 -27.68 -73.91
N GLY A 53 7.18 -28.55 -73.17
CA GLY A 53 7.88 -29.76 -73.66
C GLY A 53 8.49 -30.66 -72.55
N GLU A 54 8.55 -31.98 -72.75
CA GLU A 54 9.09 -33.01 -71.81
C GLU A 54 10.57 -33.36 -72.06
N LEU A 55 11.23 -34.13 -71.15
CA LEU A 55 12.37 -35.07 -71.38
C LEU A 55 12.73 -35.86 -70.05
N PRO A 56 13.63 -36.88 -69.98
CA PRO A 56 13.24 -38.20 -69.41
C PRO A 56 14.12 -38.75 -68.23
N ARG A 57 13.95 -40.05 -67.92
CA ARG A 57 14.45 -40.78 -66.73
C ARG A 57 15.86 -41.42 -66.88
N SER A 58 16.65 -41.40 -65.78
CA SER A 58 17.55 -42.49 -65.27
C SER A 58 18.75 -42.97 -66.13
N PRO A 59 19.88 -43.48 -65.56
CA PRO A 59 19.95 -44.41 -64.41
C PRO A 59 21.09 -44.21 -63.36
N GLN A 60 21.10 -45.05 -62.30
CA GLN A 60 22.23 -45.23 -61.36
C GLN A 60 23.21 -46.34 -61.82
N PRO A 61 24.47 -46.32 -61.34
CA PRO A 61 24.99 -47.48 -60.59
C PRO A 61 25.78 -47.03 -59.30
N PRO A 62 26.66 -47.83 -58.66
CA PRO A 62 26.33 -48.55 -57.43
C PRO A 62 27.17 -48.19 -56.17
N ARG A 63 26.81 -48.76 -55.01
CA ARG A 63 27.51 -48.60 -53.70
C ARG A 63 28.97 -49.07 -53.69
N GLN A 64 29.81 -48.37 -52.94
CA GLN A 64 30.88 -48.97 -52.10
C GLN A 64 30.99 -48.22 -50.76
N GLU A 65 31.32 -48.94 -49.68
CA GLU A 65 31.61 -48.38 -48.36
C GLU A 65 33.13 -48.43 -48.10
N ILE A 66 33.77 -47.31 -47.77
CA ILE A 66 35.05 -47.31 -47.03
C ILE A 66 35.02 -46.23 -45.94
N ARG A 67 35.50 -46.61 -44.75
CA ARG A 67 35.51 -45.86 -43.49
C ARG A 67 36.88 -45.22 -43.27
N GLN A 68 36.96 -43.89 -43.16
CA GLN A 68 38.17 -43.19 -42.67
C GLN A 68 37.83 -42.10 -41.64
N GLN A 69 38.83 -41.71 -40.85
CA GLN A 69 38.69 -40.90 -39.63
C GLN A 69 39.01 -39.41 -39.88
N PRO A 70 38.40 -38.47 -39.14
CA PRO A 70 38.91 -37.11 -39.04
C PRO A 70 40.09 -37.04 -38.05
N GLN A 71 41.16 -36.37 -38.46
CA GLN A 71 42.27 -35.87 -37.64
C GLN A 71 42.59 -34.43 -38.11
N PRO A 72 43.19 -33.56 -37.29
CA PRO A 72 42.44 -32.37 -36.89
C PRO A 72 43.06 -31.06 -37.40
N PHE A 73 42.24 -30.00 -37.43
CA PHE A 73 42.70 -28.63 -37.57
C PHE A 73 42.02 -27.72 -36.54
N ARG A 74 42.86 -26.95 -35.83
CA ARG A 74 42.54 -25.84 -34.91
C ARG A 74 43.84 -25.06 -34.68
N PRO A 75 43.79 -23.79 -34.26
CA PRO A 75 42.72 -22.80 -34.42
C PRO A 75 43.25 -21.48 -35.03
N GLU A 76 42.38 -20.50 -35.29
CA GLU A 76 42.54 -19.10 -34.82
C GLU A 76 41.38 -18.19 -35.25
N GLN A 77 40.37 -18.07 -34.39
CA GLN A 77 39.85 -16.80 -33.84
C GLN A 77 38.70 -17.13 -32.86
N LYS A 78 38.42 -16.23 -31.90
CA LYS A 78 37.71 -16.58 -30.65
C LYS A 78 36.22 -16.24 -30.69
N SER A 79 35.39 -17.28 -30.54
CA SER A 79 34.08 -17.15 -29.87
C SER A 79 34.30 -17.03 -28.36
N VAL A 80 33.72 -16.03 -27.69
CA VAL A 80 33.79 -15.91 -26.22
C VAL A 80 32.74 -16.81 -25.58
N TYR A 81 33.08 -18.10 -25.46
CA TYR A 81 32.51 -18.95 -24.42
C TYR A 81 33.46 -18.91 -23.22
N LEU A 82 32.92 -18.73 -22.01
CA LEU A 82 33.70 -18.82 -20.77
C LEU A 82 34.51 -20.13 -20.75
N GLU A 83 35.82 -20.03 -20.54
CA GLU A 83 36.65 -21.23 -20.56
C GLU A 83 36.31 -22.12 -19.35
N HIS A 84 36.49 -23.44 -19.50
CA HIS A 84 36.36 -24.41 -18.41
C HIS A 84 37.37 -24.19 -17.25
N GLY A 85 38.22 -23.16 -17.33
CA GLY A 85 39.02 -22.62 -16.23
C GLY A 85 38.34 -21.47 -15.48
N GLU A 86 37.55 -20.63 -16.16
CA GLU A 86 36.80 -19.49 -15.60
C GLU A 86 35.53 -19.97 -14.89
N VAL A 87 34.80 -20.92 -15.49
CA VAL A 87 33.66 -21.58 -14.82
C VAL A 87 34.14 -22.32 -13.55
N ARG A 88 35.35 -22.93 -13.59
CA ARG A 88 36.01 -23.50 -12.39
C ARG A 88 36.68 -22.45 -11.49
N GLY A 89 36.78 -21.21 -11.93
CA GLY A 89 37.09 -20.06 -11.09
C GLY A 89 35.85 -19.72 -10.27
N MET A 90 34.73 -19.44 -10.93
CA MET A 90 33.43 -19.19 -10.30
C MET A 90 32.98 -20.33 -9.39
N GLU A 91 33.13 -21.60 -9.78
CA GLU A 91 32.83 -22.76 -8.92
C GLU A 91 33.72 -22.76 -7.66
N LYS A 92 35.01 -22.49 -7.79
CA LYS A 92 35.93 -22.35 -6.65
C LYS A 92 35.61 -21.13 -5.80
N ASP A 93 35.20 -20.01 -6.38
CA ASP A 93 34.86 -18.80 -5.65
C ASP A 93 33.49 -18.94 -4.95
N ILE A 94 32.54 -19.69 -5.52
CA ILE A 94 31.27 -20.08 -4.86
C ILE A 94 31.55 -21.05 -3.70
N ILE A 95 32.40 -22.07 -3.92
CA ILE A 95 32.85 -22.98 -2.84
C ILE A 95 33.58 -22.18 -1.77
N ARG A 96 34.49 -21.28 -2.16
CA ARG A 96 35.26 -20.42 -1.24
C ARG A 96 34.38 -19.43 -0.50
N VAL A 97 33.36 -18.83 -1.10
CA VAL A 97 32.40 -17.95 -0.41
C VAL A 97 31.49 -18.76 0.52
N ARG A 98 31.11 -19.99 0.16
CA ARG A 98 30.45 -20.92 1.09
C ARG A 98 31.35 -21.35 2.24
N GLU A 99 32.63 -21.62 1.99
CA GLU A 99 33.61 -21.99 3.02
C GLU A 99 33.99 -20.81 3.91
N GLU A 100 34.29 -19.63 3.35
CA GLU A 100 34.56 -18.40 4.10
C GLU A 100 33.31 -17.96 4.87
N GLY A 101 32.10 -18.06 4.29
CA GLY A 101 30.84 -17.83 4.98
C GLY A 101 30.56 -18.82 6.12
N ALA A 102 30.72 -20.12 5.89
CA ALA A 102 30.56 -21.14 6.93
C ALA A 102 31.65 -21.03 8.02
N LYS A 103 32.84 -20.55 7.67
CA LYS A 103 33.95 -20.30 8.60
C LYS A 103 33.75 -19.01 9.39
N LEU A 104 33.15 -17.99 8.78
CA LEU A 104 32.72 -16.75 9.44
C LEU A 104 31.55 -17.04 10.40
N GLU A 105 30.61 -17.89 10.01
CA GLU A 105 29.50 -18.31 10.88
C GLU A 105 29.97 -19.29 11.97
N GLN A 106 30.94 -20.18 11.70
CA GLN A 106 31.62 -20.93 12.77
C GLN A 106 32.42 -20.01 13.70
N GLN A 107 33.04 -18.94 13.19
CA GLN A 107 33.69 -17.92 14.03
C GLN A 107 32.65 -17.08 14.81
N ARG A 108 31.47 -16.83 14.26
CA ARG A 108 30.35 -16.17 14.95
C ARG A 108 29.80 -17.07 16.05
N ILE A 109 29.52 -18.34 15.77
CA ILE A 109 29.09 -19.36 16.75
C ILE A 109 30.17 -19.58 17.82
N ALA A 110 31.45 -19.58 17.46
CA ALA A 110 32.55 -19.61 18.41
C ALA A 110 32.56 -18.34 19.29
N ALA A 111 32.51 -17.14 18.70
CA ALA A 111 32.46 -15.88 19.43
C ALA A 111 31.21 -15.75 20.32
N LEU A 112 30.06 -16.29 19.91
CA LEU A 112 28.83 -16.38 20.71
C LEU A 112 28.99 -17.35 21.89
N LYS A 113 29.71 -18.45 21.73
CA LYS A 113 30.09 -19.35 22.83
C LYS A 113 31.09 -18.67 23.79
N THR A 114 32.14 -18.04 23.26
CA THR A 114 33.14 -17.31 24.06
C THR A 114 32.54 -16.07 24.73
N ASN A 115 31.49 -15.45 24.19
CA ASN A 115 30.77 -14.35 24.85
C ASN A 115 30.17 -14.78 26.19
N LYS A 116 29.60 -15.98 26.31
CA LYS A 116 29.07 -16.50 27.59
C LYS A 116 30.15 -16.75 28.65
N GLU A 117 31.40 -16.96 28.25
CA GLU A 117 32.53 -17.03 29.17
C GLU A 117 33.11 -15.63 29.47
N THR A 118 33.18 -14.75 28.47
CA THR A 118 33.69 -13.38 28.65
C THR A 118 32.72 -12.44 29.37
N GLU A 119 31.42 -12.74 29.52
CA GLU A 119 30.58 -12.03 30.50
C GLU A 119 31.04 -12.29 31.94
N LYS A 120 31.44 -13.53 32.24
CA LYS A 120 31.94 -13.94 33.55
C LYS A 120 33.32 -13.33 33.83
N GLU A 121 34.18 -13.23 32.81
CA GLU A 121 35.40 -12.43 32.91
C GLU A 121 35.12 -10.92 33.00
N ARG A 122 34.14 -10.37 32.26
CA ARG A 122 33.79 -8.94 32.31
C ARG A 122 33.28 -8.52 33.68
N GLU A 123 32.42 -9.32 34.33
CA GLU A 123 32.08 -9.11 35.74
C GLU A 123 33.32 -9.08 36.63
N THR A 124 34.22 -10.05 36.45
CA THR A 124 35.44 -10.19 37.27
C THR A 124 36.37 -8.99 37.06
N VAL A 125 36.57 -8.56 35.82
CA VAL A 125 37.37 -7.38 35.43
C VAL A 125 36.70 -6.08 35.87
N GLN A 126 35.36 -5.98 35.87
CA GLN A 126 34.65 -4.83 36.45
C GLN A 126 34.81 -4.77 37.97
N LYS A 127 34.68 -5.91 38.69
CA LYS A 127 34.91 -6.00 40.14
C LYS A 127 36.36 -5.61 40.49
N ILE A 128 37.33 -6.07 39.71
CA ILE A 128 38.75 -5.66 39.83
C ILE A 128 38.94 -4.17 39.52
N ARG A 129 38.33 -3.63 38.45
CA ARG A 129 38.40 -2.20 38.12
C ARG A 129 37.76 -1.31 39.19
N ALA A 130 36.62 -1.72 39.76
CA ALA A 130 35.96 -0.98 40.84
C ALA A 130 36.83 -0.95 42.11
N ALA A 131 37.45 -2.09 42.48
CA ALA A 131 38.41 -2.14 43.57
C ALA A 131 39.63 -1.23 43.29
N ALA A 132 40.20 -1.29 42.08
CA ALA A 132 41.33 -0.46 41.67
C ALA A 132 41.00 1.04 41.65
N LEU A 133 39.80 1.44 41.19
CA LEU A 133 39.33 2.83 41.26
C LEU A 133 39.21 3.29 42.71
N THR A 134 38.64 2.45 43.58
CA THR A 134 38.47 2.76 45.01
C THR A 134 39.81 2.94 45.71
N THR A 135 40.81 2.10 45.41
CA THR A 135 42.17 2.24 45.90
C THR A 135 42.82 3.53 45.38
N ARG A 136 42.71 3.81 44.07
CA ARG A 136 43.27 5.01 43.46
C ARG A 136 42.65 6.30 43.99
N GLN A 137 41.35 6.33 44.24
CA GLN A 137 40.66 7.46 44.88
C GLN A 137 41.12 7.67 46.34
N ARG A 138 41.44 6.60 47.08
CA ARG A 138 42.05 6.71 48.41
C ARG A 138 43.48 7.26 48.34
N GLU A 139 44.29 6.80 47.38
CA GLU A 139 45.64 7.33 47.14
C GLU A 139 45.62 8.80 46.70
N GLU A 140 44.70 9.19 45.82
CA GLU A 140 44.54 10.57 45.37
C GLU A 140 43.99 11.48 46.48
N ALA A 141 43.09 10.99 47.34
CA ALA A 141 42.65 11.71 48.54
C ALA A 141 43.76 11.84 49.60
N GLN A 142 44.62 10.83 49.76
CA GLN A 142 45.77 10.87 50.66
C GLN A 142 46.84 11.83 50.14
N LYS A 143 47.21 11.74 48.85
CA LYS A 143 48.12 12.68 48.18
C LYS A 143 47.59 14.11 48.20
N LYS A 144 46.26 14.31 48.09
CA LYS A 144 45.66 15.64 48.24
C LYS A 144 45.84 16.21 49.65
N LYS A 145 45.67 15.40 50.70
CA LYS A 145 45.96 15.81 52.08
C LYS A 145 47.46 16.08 52.32
N GLU A 146 48.35 15.28 51.74
CA GLU A 146 49.79 15.58 51.76
C GLU A 146 50.10 16.88 51.03
N PHE A 147 49.50 17.12 49.87
CA PHE A 147 49.71 18.33 49.06
C PHE A 147 49.15 19.59 49.74
N GLU A 148 48.01 19.49 50.44
CA GLU A 148 47.44 20.58 51.25
C GLU A 148 48.33 20.89 52.48
N ASN A 149 48.81 19.86 53.21
CA ASN A 149 49.79 20.05 54.30
C ASN A 149 51.13 20.65 53.80
N ILE A 150 51.62 20.23 52.62
CA ILE A 150 52.85 20.76 52.03
C ILE A 150 52.64 22.23 51.60
N ARG A 151 51.52 22.53 50.94
CA ARG A 151 51.13 23.89 50.52
C ARG A 151 51.10 24.86 51.70
N ASP A 152 50.46 24.48 52.80
CA ASP A 152 50.32 25.35 53.98
C ASP A 152 51.62 25.51 54.78
N SER A 153 52.66 24.72 54.47
CA SER A 153 54.00 24.84 55.05
C SER A 153 55.04 25.54 54.16
N ILE A 154 54.71 25.86 52.89
CA ILE A 154 55.67 26.43 51.92
C ILE A 154 55.02 27.56 51.09
N LEU A 155 54.77 28.73 51.72
CA LEU A 155 55.17 30.08 51.22
C LEU A 155 54.54 31.23 52.05
N PRO A 156 55.34 32.19 52.57
CA PRO A 156 54.83 33.51 52.98
C PRO A 156 54.53 34.41 51.76
N PRO A 157 53.81 35.54 51.91
CA PRO A 157 53.24 36.28 50.78
C PRO A 157 54.26 37.19 50.06
N GLY A 158 54.30 37.12 48.72
CA GLY A 158 55.06 38.05 47.88
C GLY A 158 55.09 37.71 46.38
N GLU A 159 54.66 38.66 45.57
CA GLU A 159 55.02 39.01 44.18
C GLU A 159 55.67 38.01 43.18
N GLU A 160 55.07 38.02 41.96
CA GLU A 160 55.70 38.16 40.64
C GLU A 160 56.57 37.05 39.95
N GLN A 161 56.10 36.72 38.73
CA GLN A 161 56.84 36.65 37.45
C GLN A 161 57.59 35.38 36.94
N ARG A 162 57.24 35.06 35.68
CA ARG A 162 58.01 34.45 34.57
C ARG A 162 58.46 32.97 34.63
N ILE A 163 57.84 32.17 33.76
CA ILE A 163 58.47 31.05 33.02
C ILE A 163 58.40 31.35 31.51
N ARG A 164 59.31 30.77 30.71
CA ARG A 164 59.56 31.14 29.30
C ARG A 164 58.68 30.41 28.28
N GLU A 165 58.32 31.17 27.25
CA GLU A 165 58.20 30.87 25.81
C GLU A 165 57.93 29.42 25.33
N LEU A 166 56.83 29.30 24.58
CA LEU A 166 56.52 28.26 23.58
C LEU A 166 55.98 28.98 22.31
N PRO A 167 55.92 28.33 21.13
CA PRO A 167 55.95 29.03 19.83
C PRO A 167 54.76 29.97 19.54
N SER A 168 55.05 30.98 18.72
CA SER A 168 54.20 32.18 18.53
C SER A 168 52.85 31.91 17.84
N PRO A 169 51.74 32.51 18.33
CA PRO A 169 50.43 32.41 17.69
C PRO A 169 50.34 33.21 16.37
N PRO A 170 49.35 32.91 15.49
CA PRO A 170 49.21 33.58 14.20
C PRO A 170 49.00 35.09 14.33
N SER A 171 49.64 35.84 13.41
CA SER A 171 49.79 37.30 13.47
C SER A 171 48.47 38.07 13.48
N SER A 172 48.48 39.23 14.14
CA SER A 172 47.29 40.05 14.40
C SER A 172 46.47 40.38 13.15
N GLY A 173 47.12 40.57 12.00
CA GLY A 173 46.45 40.82 10.72
C GLY A 173 45.43 39.75 10.34
N LYS A 174 45.73 38.46 10.50
CA LYS A 174 44.77 37.37 10.20
C LYS A 174 43.60 37.34 11.19
N LYS A 175 43.84 37.64 12.47
CA LYS A 175 42.78 37.71 13.50
C LYS A 175 41.86 38.91 13.32
N VAL A 176 42.39 40.06 12.88
CA VAL A 176 41.61 41.25 12.51
C VAL A 176 40.82 40.97 11.22
N PHE A 177 41.43 40.38 10.20
CA PHE A 177 40.77 40.05 8.93
C PHE A 177 39.56 39.11 9.10
N ILE A 178 39.69 38.05 9.91
CA ILE A 178 38.58 37.13 10.21
C ILE A 178 37.45 37.85 10.97
N ARG A 179 37.78 38.70 11.95
CA ARG A 179 36.77 39.50 12.67
C ARG A 179 36.08 40.51 11.76
N LEU A 180 36.82 41.13 10.84
CA LEU A 180 36.27 42.05 9.85
C LEU A 180 35.30 41.33 8.90
N LEU A 181 35.67 40.14 8.40
CA LEU A 181 34.79 39.30 7.57
C LEU A 181 33.48 38.94 8.28
N VAL A 182 33.55 38.54 9.56
CA VAL A 182 32.34 38.23 10.35
C VAL A 182 31.46 39.47 10.52
N VAL A 183 32.03 40.64 10.82
CA VAL A 183 31.27 41.89 10.93
C VAL A 183 30.65 42.31 9.59
N ILE A 184 31.39 42.18 8.48
CA ILE A 184 30.87 42.45 7.12
C ILE A 184 29.72 41.49 6.77
N PHE A 185 29.84 40.20 7.10
CA PHE A 185 28.80 39.19 6.85
C PHE A 185 27.50 39.51 7.60
N PHE A 186 27.57 39.81 8.90
CA PHE A 186 26.39 40.20 9.68
C PHE A 186 25.82 41.56 9.24
N ALA A 187 26.67 42.52 8.86
CA ALA A 187 26.23 43.80 8.29
C ALA A 187 25.51 43.60 6.93
N PHE A 188 25.98 42.67 6.09
CA PHE A 188 25.34 42.33 4.83
C PHE A 188 23.97 41.67 5.04
N ILE A 189 23.84 40.76 6.01
CA ILE A 189 22.54 40.17 6.39
C ILE A 189 21.59 41.27 6.89
N ALA A 190 22.04 42.13 7.81
CA ALA A 190 21.21 43.23 8.32
C ALA A 190 20.78 44.20 7.20
N LEU A 191 21.68 44.53 6.28
CA LEU A 191 21.37 45.38 5.12
C LEU A 191 20.33 44.71 4.21
N ASN A 192 20.43 43.41 3.93
CA ASN A 192 19.45 42.68 3.12
C ASN A 192 18.08 42.59 3.81
N VAL A 193 18.02 42.42 5.12
CA VAL A 193 16.76 42.47 5.89
C VAL A 193 16.11 43.85 5.80
N VAL A 194 16.89 44.93 5.91
CA VAL A 194 16.40 46.30 5.72
C VAL A 194 15.97 46.54 4.27
N PHE A 195 16.70 46.02 3.28
CA PHE A 195 16.36 46.16 1.86
C PHE A 195 15.08 45.38 1.50
N PHE A 196 14.90 44.18 2.05
CA PHE A 196 13.68 43.38 1.89
C PHE A 196 12.49 44.05 2.57
N ALA A 197 12.64 44.57 3.79
CA ALA A 197 11.61 45.33 4.47
C ALA A 197 11.24 46.61 3.69
N ALA A 198 12.23 47.36 3.19
CA ALA A 198 11.99 48.53 2.35
C ALA A 198 11.25 48.16 1.07
N TRP A 199 11.70 47.13 0.34
CA TRP A 199 11.03 46.62 -0.86
C TRP A 199 9.58 46.19 -0.57
N PHE A 200 9.36 45.42 0.48
CA PHE A 200 8.05 44.93 0.91
C PHE A 200 7.08 46.06 1.25
N PHE A 201 7.53 47.12 1.92
CA PHE A 201 6.68 48.28 2.23
C PHE A 201 6.52 49.26 1.06
N PHE A 202 7.50 49.37 0.17
CA PHE A 202 7.44 50.29 -0.99
C PHE A 202 6.56 49.73 -2.12
N PHE A 203 6.66 48.43 -2.42
CA PHE A 203 5.86 47.80 -3.48
C PHE A 203 4.42 47.43 -3.06
N ARG A 204 4.16 47.24 -1.76
CA ARG A 204 2.79 47.00 -1.24
C ARG A 204 1.88 48.25 -1.29
N GLY A 205 2.42 49.40 -1.70
CA GLY A 205 1.69 50.67 -1.87
C GLY A 205 1.33 51.04 -3.31
N GLN A 206 1.65 50.21 -4.31
CA GLN A 206 1.35 50.50 -5.73
C GLN A 206 0.72 49.30 -6.46
N THR A 207 -0.54 49.01 -6.12
CA THR A 207 -1.44 48.18 -6.95
C THR A 207 -2.76 48.91 -7.20
N ASP A 208 -2.66 50.18 -7.59
CA ASP A 208 -3.72 50.94 -8.25
C ASP A 208 -3.10 51.65 -9.47
N SER A 209 -3.84 51.70 -10.58
CA SER A 209 -3.41 52.23 -11.89
C SER A 209 -2.14 51.61 -12.52
N PHE A 210 -2.35 50.52 -13.29
CA PHE A 210 -1.51 50.25 -14.46
C PHE A 210 -2.42 49.92 -15.65
N GLN A 211 -2.43 50.78 -16.66
CA GLN A 211 -3.20 50.58 -17.89
C GLN A 211 -2.34 49.86 -18.93
N LEU A 212 -2.93 48.90 -19.63
CA LEU A 212 -2.33 48.31 -20.84
C LEU A 212 -2.67 49.19 -22.07
N PRO A 213 -1.80 49.25 -23.09
CA PRO A 213 -1.99 50.11 -24.26
C PRO A 213 -3.09 49.59 -25.20
N GLU A 214 -3.74 50.51 -25.91
CA GLU A 214 -4.80 50.22 -26.87
C GLU A 214 -4.29 49.45 -28.11
N ILE A 215 -5.01 48.41 -28.53
CA ILE A 215 -4.89 47.81 -29.86
C ILE A 215 -6.26 47.98 -30.57
N PRO A 216 -6.38 48.87 -31.56
CA PRO A 216 -7.68 49.25 -32.08
C PRO A 216 -8.11 48.43 -33.30
N PHE A 217 -8.99 47.42 -33.11
CA PHE A 217 -10.02 47.11 -34.11
C PHE A 217 -11.22 46.29 -33.55
N ILE A 218 -12.31 46.26 -34.32
CA ILE A 218 -13.58 45.55 -34.06
C ILE A 218 -14.35 46.03 -32.82
N SER A 219 -14.78 47.30 -32.86
CA SER A 219 -15.85 47.85 -32.02
C SER A 219 -17.16 48.02 -32.81
N GLN A 220 -17.71 46.93 -33.34
CA GLN A 220 -19.05 46.87 -33.95
C GLN A 220 -19.71 45.51 -33.67
N PHE A 221 -21.04 45.52 -33.47
CA PHE A 221 -21.86 44.41 -32.96
C PHE A 221 -21.54 44.04 -31.49
N LEU A 222 -22.46 44.06 -30.51
CA LEU A 222 -23.88 44.44 -30.46
C LEU A 222 -24.18 45.10 -29.09
N ARG A 223 -25.26 45.89 -29.01
CA ARG A 223 -25.91 46.29 -27.73
C ARG A 223 -27.36 45.84 -27.77
N GLN A 224 -27.86 45.19 -26.70
CA GLN A 224 -29.04 45.60 -25.91
C GLN A 224 -29.46 44.51 -24.90
N GLU A 225 -29.94 44.96 -23.74
CA GLU A 225 -30.67 44.25 -22.68
C GLU A 225 -32.15 44.01 -23.09
N PRO A 226 -33.02 43.19 -22.40
CA PRO A 226 -33.23 43.27 -20.94
C PRO A 226 -33.84 42.06 -20.14
N THR A 227 -33.93 42.27 -18.80
CA THR A 227 -34.94 41.79 -17.81
C THR A 227 -34.98 40.33 -17.25
N PRO A 228 -35.49 40.13 -16.00
CA PRO A 228 -35.42 38.86 -15.24
C PRO A 228 -36.78 38.10 -15.06
N PRO A 229 -36.77 36.85 -14.53
CA PRO A 229 -37.97 36.07 -14.17
C PRO A 229 -38.40 36.18 -12.68
N SER A 230 -39.59 35.65 -12.36
CA SER A 230 -40.33 35.87 -11.09
C SER A 230 -40.59 34.58 -10.27
N ALA A 231 -41.01 34.73 -9.00
CA ALA A 231 -41.36 33.63 -8.09
C ALA A 231 -42.88 33.28 -8.06
N PRO A 232 -43.26 32.04 -7.68
CA PRO A 232 -44.65 31.61 -7.47
C PRO A 232 -45.16 31.77 -6.01
N PRO A 233 -46.49 31.66 -5.73
CA PRO A 233 -47.09 32.24 -4.52
C PRO A 233 -47.66 31.25 -3.47
N THR A 234 -47.93 31.79 -2.27
CA THR A 234 -48.63 31.12 -1.14
C THR A 234 -50.12 31.47 -1.11
N SER A 235 -51.02 30.55 -0.72
CA SER A 235 -52.40 30.88 -0.31
C SER A 235 -53.08 29.81 0.55
N THR A 236 -53.97 30.27 1.46
CA THR A 236 -54.93 29.47 2.25
C THR A 236 -56.11 30.39 2.63
N PRO A 237 -57.37 29.92 2.57
CA PRO A 237 -58.19 29.90 3.80
C PRO A 237 -59.20 28.72 3.91
N THR A 238 -59.85 28.66 5.08
CA THR A 238 -60.66 27.56 5.66
C THR A 238 -62.12 27.43 5.18
N ALA A 239 -62.66 26.19 5.04
CA ALA A 239 -64.05 25.79 5.33
C ALA A 239 -64.28 24.25 5.27
N SER A 240 -65.34 23.73 5.94
CA SER A 240 -65.70 22.29 6.15
C SER A 240 -67.02 21.90 5.42
N PRO A 241 -67.68 20.72 5.63
CA PRO A 241 -67.30 19.39 6.19
C PRO A 241 -67.82 18.11 5.43
N GLU A 242 -67.25 16.92 5.72
CA GLU A 242 -67.86 15.54 5.75
C GLU A 242 -68.65 14.94 4.52
N PRO A 243 -68.98 13.61 4.45
CA PRO A 243 -68.90 12.53 5.47
C PRO A 243 -68.20 11.20 5.07
N THR A 244 -68.26 10.24 6.00
CA THR A 244 -67.67 8.89 6.12
C THR A 244 -67.91 7.83 5.03
N LEU A 245 -66.98 6.87 4.90
CA LEU A 245 -67.28 5.42 4.79
C LEU A 245 -66.16 4.55 5.41
N SER A 246 -66.38 3.25 5.61
CA SER A 246 -65.68 2.44 6.65
C SER A 246 -64.82 1.26 6.14
N THR A 247 -63.71 1.00 6.82
CA THR A 247 -63.11 -0.31 7.24
C THR A 247 -63.14 -1.53 6.27
N PRO A 248 -62.02 -2.24 6.08
CA PRO A 248 -61.61 -3.22 7.10
C PRO A 248 -60.12 -3.28 7.46
N THR A 249 -59.86 -3.92 8.61
CA THR A 249 -58.57 -4.10 9.28
C THR A 249 -57.73 -5.24 8.69
N PRO A 250 -56.41 -5.08 8.46
CA PRO A 250 -55.44 -6.17 8.29
C PRO A 250 -54.99 -6.73 9.66
N GLU A 251 -54.43 -7.94 9.66
CA GLU A 251 -53.85 -8.58 10.86
C GLU A 251 -52.67 -7.78 11.46
N PRO A 252 -52.35 -7.95 12.77
CA PRO A 252 -51.24 -7.25 13.40
C PRO A 252 -49.91 -7.63 12.76
N GLU A 253 -49.16 -6.63 12.32
CA GLU A 253 -47.78 -6.80 11.87
C GLU A 253 -46.91 -7.39 13.00
N PRO A 254 -45.86 -8.19 12.66
CA PRO A 254 -44.91 -8.66 13.66
C PRO A 254 -44.25 -7.48 14.36
N SER A 255 -44.04 -7.60 15.68
CA SER A 255 -43.51 -6.52 16.51
C SER A 255 -42.22 -5.94 15.92
N PRO A 256 -42.04 -4.60 15.93
CA PRO A 256 -40.90 -3.95 15.28
C PRO A 256 -39.60 -4.54 15.80
N GLN A 257 -38.80 -5.09 14.89
CA GLN A 257 -37.50 -5.66 15.21
C GLN A 257 -36.61 -4.57 15.80
N THR A 258 -35.85 -4.91 16.84
CA THR A 258 -34.93 -3.95 17.47
C THR A 258 -33.87 -3.57 16.42
N PRO A 259 -33.58 -2.28 16.21
CA PRO A 259 -32.53 -1.87 15.27
C PRO A 259 -31.21 -2.57 15.61
N ALA A 260 -30.62 -3.23 14.62
CA ALA A 260 -29.31 -3.85 14.74
C ALA A 260 -28.23 -2.74 14.74
N ASN A 261 -28.06 -2.11 15.90
CA ASN A 261 -27.05 -1.08 16.15
C ASN A 261 -25.69 -1.65 15.74
N GLN A 262 -25.10 -1.19 14.63
CA GLN A 262 -23.87 -1.81 14.10
C GLN A 262 -22.69 -1.66 15.06
N ILE A 263 -22.76 -0.68 15.98
CA ILE A 263 -21.76 -0.45 17.03
C ILE A 263 -21.86 -1.48 18.19
N GLN A 264 -22.95 -2.26 18.31
CA GLN A 264 -23.02 -3.39 19.28
C GLN A 264 -22.12 -4.56 18.88
N ASP A 265 -21.99 -4.84 17.58
CA ASP A 265 -21.06 -5.86 17.05
C ASP A 265 -19.59 -5.42 17.18
N VAL A 266 -19.37 -4.11 17.37
CA VAL A 266 -18.06 -3.44 17.51
C VAL A 266 -17.63 -3.46 18.98
N ILE A 267 -18.50 -3.03 19.91
CA ILE A 267 -18.19 -2.99 21.35
C ILE A 267 -19.11 -3.96 22.11
N ASN A 268 -18.71 -5.23 22.12
CA ASN A 268 -19.41 -6.34 22.79
C ASN A 268 -19.64 -6.02 24.29
N PRO A 269 -20.88 -5.71 24.73
CA PRO A 269 -21.12 -5.22 26.07
C PRO A 269 -21.25 -6.37 27.07
N ALA A 270 -20.58 -6.26 28.22
CA ALA A 270 -20.68 -7.27 29.29
C ALA A 270 -22.09 -7.34 29.91
N ARG A 271 -22.91 -6.29 29.72
CA ARG A 271 -24.32 -6.21 30.09
C ARG A 271 -25.02 -5.14 29.24
N THR A 272 -26.31 -5.30 28.96
CA THR A 272 -27.18 -4.22 28.46
C THR A 272 -28.25 -3.88 29.50
N ALA A 273 -28.55 -2.59 29.68
CA ALA A 273 -29.60 -2.10 30.57
C ALA A 273 -30.51 -1.09 29.84
N THR A 274 -31.83 -1.28 29.96
CA THR A 274 -32.82 -0.40 29.30
C THR A 274 -33.44 0.55 30.31
N LEU A 275 -33.19 1.85 30.14
CA LEU A 275 -33.76 2.93 30.94
C LEU A 275 -35.04 3.44 30.26
N GLN A 276 -36.18 3.22 30.92
CA GLN A 276 -37.50 3.66 30.44
C GLN A 276 -37.93 4.96 31.11
N PHE A 277 -38.21 5.99 30.33
CA PHE A 277 -38.56 7.33 30.81
C PHE A 277 -39.84 7.87 30.15
N THR A 278 -40.40 8.93 30.72
CA THR A 278 -41.58 9.65 30.18
C THR A 278 -41.14 10.99 29.60
N GLU A 279 -40.54 11.86 30.42
CA GLU A 279 -39.91 13.11 29.98
C GLU A 279 -38.38 13.10 30.18
N GLY A 280 -37.67 14.03 29.54
CA GLY A 280 -36.20 14.17 29.70
C GLY A 280 -35.75 14.48 31.13
N ASN A 281 -36.59 15.15 31.93
CA ASN A 281 -36.34 15.38 33.35
C ASN A 281 -36.34 14.06 34.16
N ASP A 282 -37.21 13.10 33.82
CA ASP A 282 -37.20 11.76 34.43
C ASP A 282 -35.90 11.04 34.09
N LEU A 283 -35.46 11.16 32.83
CA LEU A 283 -34.24 10.51 32.35
C LEU A 283 -32.99 11.00 33.09
N ALA A 284 -32.89 12.30 33.39
CA ALA A 284 -31.79 12.85 34.19
C ALA A 284 -31.72 12.22 35.59
N VAL A 285 -32.87 12.08 36.26
CA VAL A 285 -32.98 11.46 37.59
C VAL A 285 -32.67 9.96 37.54
N LEU A 286 -33.21 9.25 36.55
CA LEU A 286 -32.96 7.82 36.32
C LEU A 286 -31.46 7.54 36.05
N LEU A 287 -30.81 8.36 35.21
CA LEU A 287 -29.37 8.26 34.95
C LEU A 287 -28.54 8.52 36.21
N ALA A 288 -28.85 9.57 36.97
CA ALA A 288 -28.15 9.87 38.22
C ALA A 288 -28.28 8.74 39.26
N GLN A 289 -29.46 8.11 39.36
CA GLN A 289 -29.67 6.94 40.22
C GLN A 289 -28.93 5.69 39.71
N PHE A 290 -28.94 5.45 38.39
CA PHE A 290 -28.24 4.31 37.79
C PHE A 290 -26.72 4.43 37.95
N LEU A 291 -26.17 5.63 37.72
CA LEU A 291 -24.76 5.99 37.97
C LEU A 291 -24.32 5.72 39.43
N GLN A 292 -25.23 5.80 40.41
CA GLN A 292 -24.93 5.55 41.83
C GLN A 292 -25.16 4.10 42.27
N THR A 293 -25.88 3.29 41.50
CA THR A 293 -26.33 1.94 41.93
C THR A 293 -25.73 0.79 41.13
N GLU A 294 -25.30 1.04 39.90
CA GLU A 294 -24.65 0.04 39.05
C GLU A 294 -23.27 -0.37 39.61
N GLN A 295 -22.91 -1.64 39.47
CA GLN A 295 -21.59 -2.18 39.81
C GLN A 295 -20.87 -2.66 38.56
N GLN A 296 -19.54 -2.63 38.59
CA GLN A 296 -18.70 -3.05 37.47
C GLN A 296 -19.00 -4.51 37.05
N PRO A 297 -19.37 -4.76 35.78
CA PRO A 297 -19.56 -6.12 35.29
C PRO A 297 -18.22 -6.87 35.24
N ALA A 298 -18.27 -8.20 35.33
CA ALA A 298 -17.08 -9.03 35.19
C ALA A 298 -16.44 -8.85 33.80
N SER A 299 -15.10 -8.94 33.73
CA SER A 299 -14.35 -8.74 32.48
C SER A 299 -14.83 -9.67 31.35
N PRO A 300 -14.96 -9.16 30.11
CA PRO A 300 -15.34 -9.97 28.96
C PRO A 300 -14.29 -11.06 28.70
N SER A 301 -14.75 -12.19 28.15
CA SER A 301 -13.94 -13.39 27.91
C SER A 301 -12.79 -13.22 26.91
N GLN A 302 -12.79 -12.14 26.13
CA GLN A 302 -11.75 -11.80 25.15
C GLN A 302 -10.64 -10.89 25.71
N GLY A 303 -10.80 -10.39 26.94
CA GLY A 303 -9.92 -9.37 27.53
C GLY A 303 -10.30 -7.94 27.11
N GLY A 304 -10.06 -6.97 27.99
CA GLY A 304 -10.43 -5.57 27.79
C GLY A 304 -11.41 -5.03 28.85
N PRO A 305 -11.76 -3.72 28.77
CA PRO A 305 -12.65 -3.07 29.71
C PRO A 305 -14.12 -3.53 29.56
N ALA A 306 -14.81 -3.69 30.69
CA ALA A 306 -16.18 -4.19 30.74
C ALA A 306 -17.20 -3.04 30.84
N PHE A 307 -18.05 -2.87 29.82
CA PHE A 307 -19.10 -1.85 29.79
C PHE A 307 -20.49 -2.44 30.07
N THR A 308 -21.34 -1.66 30.75
CA THR A 308 -22.80 -1.80 30.62
C THR A 308 -23.25 -0.89 29.47
N GLN A 309 -23.84 -1.44 28.41
CA GLN A 309 -24.54 -0.65 27.40
C GLN A 309 -25.86 -0.10 27.97
N LEU A 310 -26.18 1.15 27.65
CA LEU A 310 -27.44 1.80 28.00
C LEU A 310 -28.34 1.89 26.75
N LEU A 311 -29.61 1.49 26.89
CA LEU A 311 -30.65 1.70 25.89
C LEU A 311 -31.71 2.63 26.48
N PHE A 312 -31.95 3.78 25.84
CA PHE A 312 -32.94 4.75 26.29
C PHE A 312 -34.25 4.54 25.53
N ARG A 313 -35.35 4.31 26.27
CA ARG A 313 -36.67 4.07 25.68
C ARG A 313 -37.72 5.02 26.25
N GLN A 314 -38.36 5.79 25.39
CA GLN A 314 -39.49 6.64 25.76
C GLN A 314 -40.76 5.78 25.86
N ARG A 315 -41.56 5.98 26.92
CA ARG A 315 -42.69 5.08 27.26
C ARG A 315 -43.94 5.27 26.41
N GLU A 316 -44.18 6.46 25.88
CA GLU A 316 -45.46 6.82 25.24
C GLU A 316 -45.57 6.27 23.81
N ASN A 317 -44.48 6.37 23.07
CA ASN A 317 -44.26 5.86 21.71
C ASN A 317 -43.53 4.49 21.69
N ASN A 318 -42.99 4.01 22.82
CA ASN A 318 -42.10 2.83 22.93
C ASN A 318 -40.82 2.96 22.05
N GLU A 319 -40.43 4.18 21.70
CA GLU A 319 -39.34 4.50 20.79
C GLU A 319 -37.97 4.41 21.47
N LEU A 320 -36.95 3.96 20.73
CA LEU A 320 -35.56 3.91 21.20
C LEU A 320 -34.79 5.14 20.70
N ILE A 321 -34.09 5.81 21.61
CA ILE A 321 -33.23 6.95 21.27
C ILE A 321 -31.93 6.38 20.66
N ALA A 322 -31.87 6.33 19.34
CA ALA A 322 -30.73 5.77 18.60
C ALA A 322 -29.56 6.76 18.46
N THR A 323 -29.83 8.06 18.31
CA THR A 323 -28.83 9.07 17.92
C THR A 323 -28.34 9.93 19.08
N GLY A 324 -27.05 10.29 19.10
CA GLY A 324 -26.48 11.23 20.07
C GLY A 324 -27.14 12.60 20.04
N GLY A 325 -27.50 13.12 18.85
CA GLY A 325 -28.25 14.38 18.72
C GLY A 325 -29.64 14.32 19.33
N ALA A 326 -30.35 13.19 19.17
CA ALA A 326 -31.63 12.96 19.84
C ALA A 326 -31.46 12.87 21.37
N PHE A 327 -30.40 12.22 21.86
CA PHE A 327 -30.07 12.18 23.28
C PHE A 327 -29.81 13.58 23.87
N PHE A 328 -29.02 14.44 23.21
CA PHE A 328 -28.80 15.81 23.67
C PHE A 328 -30.11 16.62 23.76
N ASN A 329 -30.99 16.49 22.76
CA ASN A 329 -32.28 17.21 22.73
C ASN A 329 -33.19 16.87 23.92
N LEU A 330 -33.09 15.67 24.51
CA LEU A 330 -33.84 15.29 25.73
C LEU A 330 -33.50 16.16 26.95
N PHE A 331 -32.28 16.71 27.00
CA PHE A 331 -31.82 17.63 28.05
C PHE A 331 -32.00 19.10 27.66
N GLY A 332 -32.72 19.38 26.57
CA GLY A 332 -32.85 20.73 26.00
C GLY A 332 -31.56 21.26 25.36
N VAL A 333 -30.60 20.38 25.07
CA VAL A 333 -29.33 20.73 24.41
C VAL A 333 -29.44 20.44 22.92
N THR A 334 -29.21 21.45 22.09
CA THR A 334 -29.06 21.28 20.65
C THR A 334 -27.59 21.54 20.29
N PRO A 335 -26.81 20.50 19.92
CA PRO A 335 -25.46 20.68 19.40
C PRO A 335 -25.47 21.58 18.15
N PRO A 336 -24.36 22.26 17.81
CA PRO A 336 -24.26 23.00 16.55
C PRO A 336 -24.64 22.12 15.36
N GLU A 337 -25.33 22.68 14.36
CA GLU A 337 -25.69 21.94 13.14
C GLU A 337 -24.45 21.34 12.47
N SER A 338 -23.35 22.11 12.42
CA SER A 338 -22.03 21.69 11.94
C SER A 338 -21.33 20.62 12.79
N VAL A 339 -21.89 20.21 13.92
CA VAL A 339 -21.44 19.05 14.72
C VAL A 339 -22.41 17.89 14.50
N ALA A 340 -23.71 18.16 14.60
CA ALA A 340 -24.76 17.16 14.42
C ALA A 340 -24.79 16.54 13.01
N SER A 341 -24.39 17.29 11.97
CA SER A 341 -24.37 16.85 10.57
C SER A 341 -23.36 15.74 10.26
N HIS A 342 -22.34 15.54 11.11
CA HIS A 342 -21.26 14.58 10.86
C HIS A 342 -21.39 13.26 11.64
N PHE A 343 -22.42 13.09 12.48
CA PHE A 343 -22.59 11.90 13.32
C PHE A 343 -23.68 10.96 12.80
N SER A 344 -23.46 9.66 12.96
CA SER A 344 -24.38 8.59 12.56
C SER A 344 -25.73 8.62 13.29
N ALA A 345 -26.74 8.02 12.67
CA ALA A 345 -28.02 7.76 13.30
C ALA A 345 -27.91 6.78 14.48
N ASP A 346 -27.00 5.80 14.40
CA ASP A 346 -26.72 4.85 15.48
C ASP A 346 -25.72 5.44 16.48
N THR A 347 -25.89 5.16 17.78
CA THR A 347 -25.02 5.61 18.86
C THR A 347 -24.97 4.57 19.98
N PHE A 348 -23.77 4.16 20.37
CA PHE A 348 -23.55 3.23 21.48
C PHE A 348 -23.37 4.01 22.78
N PHE A 349 -24.45 4.16 23.55
CA PHE A 349 -24.41 4.72 24.89
C PHE A 349 -23.90 3.68 25.89
N PHE A 350 -22.95 4.06 26.74
CA PHE A 350 -22.27 3.15 27.64
C PHE A 350 -22.05 3.71 29.04
N LEU A 351 -21.88 2.80 29.98
CA LEU A 351 -21.40 3.05 31.32
C LEU A 351 -20.09 2.29 31.54
N TYR A 352 -19.03 3.02 31.88
CA TYR A 352 -17.78 2.46 32.36
C TYR A 352 -17.72 2.58 33.88
N SER A 353 -17.38 1.49 34.56
CA SER A 353 -17.38 1.40 36.03
C SER A 353 -15.96 1.09 36.50
N TYR A 354 -15.42 1.89 37.43
CA TYR A 354 -14.07 1.68 37.97
C TYR A 354 -13.95 2.18 39.41
N GLU A 355 -12.75 2.12 40.01
CA GLU A 355 -12.49 2.43 41.43
C GLU A 355 -13.03 3.79 41.93
N ARG A 356 -13.22 4.79 41.05
CA ARG A 356 -13.73 6.13 41.39
C ARG A 356 -15.21 6.31 40.99
N GLY A 357 -15.93 5.22 40.83
CA GLY A 357 -17.35 5.18 40.48
C GLY A 357 -17.61 5.08 38.99
N ASN A 358 -18.88 5.24 38.62
CA ASN A 358 -19.36 5.00 37.27
C ASN A 358 -19.33 6.27 36.42
N ARG A 359 -19.12 6.11 35.11
CA ARG A 359 -18.97 7.20 34.15
C ARG A 359 -19.74 6.89 32.88
N PHE A 360 -20.54 7.86 32.45
CA PHE A 360 -21.32 7.80 31.22
C PHE A 360 -20.46 8.20 30.01
N GLY A 361 -20.71 7.58 28.86
CA GLY A 361 -20.25 8.04 27.57
C GLY A 361 -21.11 7.55 26.42
N MET A 362 -20.80 8.03 25.23
CA MET A 362 -21.42 7.63 23.96
C MET A 362 -20.35 7.49 22.89
N ILE A 363 -20.57 6.57 21.95
CA ILE A 363 -19.69 6.34 20.81
C ILE A 363 -20.55 6.41 19.55
N MET A 364 -20.15 7.29 18.64
CA MET A 364 -20.85 7.63 17.40
C MET A 364 -19.92 7.35 16.22
N GLU A 365 -20.46 6.92 15.09
CA GLU A 365 -19.70 6.83 13.85
C GLU A 365 -19.75 8.18 13.11
N THR A 366 -18.70 8.51 12.34
CA THR A 366 -18.65 9.70 11.50
C THR A 366 -18.08 9.39 10.12
N SER A 367 -18.73 9.91 9.08
CA SER A 367 -18.32 9.78 7.68
C SER A 367 -17.17 10.72 7.30
N SER A 368 -16.88 11.76 8.09
CA SER A 368 -15.76 12.67 7.87
C SER A 368 -15.07 13.06 9.20
N PRO A 369 -14.24 12.18 9.79
CA PRO A 369 -13.60 12.38 11.09
C PRO A 369 -12.87 13.72 11.25
N GLN A 370 -12.21 14.19 10.19
CA GLN A 370 -11.43 15.44 10.18
C GLN A 370 -12.33 16.68 10.25
N GLU A 371 -13.50 16.65 9.59
CA GLU A 371 -14.49 17.72 9.65
C GLU A 371 -15.20 17.73 11.00
N ALA A 372 -15.60 16.56 11.49
CA ALA A 372 -16.14 16.37 12.84
C ALA A 372 -15.17 16.85 13.94
N GLN A 373 -13.87 16.57 13.79
CA GLN A 373 -12.84 17.04 14.72
C GLN A 373 -12.70 18.57 14.69
N ALA A 374 -12.71 19.18 13.50
CA ALA A 374 -12.71 20.62 13.34
C ALA A 374 -13.97 21.28 13.92
N ALA A 375 -15.13 20.65 13.78
CA ALA A 375 -16.40 21.12 14.31
C ALA A 375 -16.47 21.05 15.84
N LEU A 376 -16.03 19.93 16.45
CA LEU A 376 -15.93 19.83 17.91
C LEU A 376 -14.93 20.85 18.47
N ALA A 377 -13.78 21.04 17.81
CA ALA A 377 -12.79 22.05 18.20
C ALA A 377 -13.33 23.50 18.10
N GLN A 378 -14.27 23.77 17.18
CA GLN A 378 -14.99 25.06 17.14
C GLN A 378 -16.04 25.21 18.24
N TRP A 379 -16.62 24.10 18.73
CA TRP A 379 -17.63 24.09 19.78
C TRP A 379 -17.05 24.17 21.20
N GLU A 380 -15.80 23.73 21.42
CA GLU A 380 -15.08 23.75 22.72
C GLU A 380 -15.28 25.04 23.52
N ASN A 381 -15.28 26.20 22.86
CA ASN A 381 -15.41 27.53 23.48
C ASN A 381 -16.78 27.83 24.11
N ARG A 382 -17.83 27.07 23.78
CA ARG A 382 -19.16 27.13 24.41
C ARG A 382 -19.58 25.83 25.06
N MET A 383 -18.90 24.71 24.79
CA MET A 383 -19.33 23.37 25.18
C MET A 383 -19.60 23.21 26.69
N GLU A 384 -18.89 23.96 27.56
CA GLU A 384 -19.18 24.02 28.99
C GLU A 384 -20.58 24.61 29.30
N GLN A 385 -20.92 25.71 28.64
CA GLN A 385 -22.22 26.38 28.76
C GLN A 385 -23.33 25.55 28.09
N ASP A 386 -23.10 25.14 26.83
CA ASP A 386 -24.09 24.44 26.01
C ASP A 386 -24.45 23.06 26.60
N LEU A 387 -23.52 22.38 27.31
CA LEU A 387 -23.77 21.08 27.96
C LEU A 387 -24.14 21.15 29.46
N THR A 388 -24.27 22.35 30.04
CA THR A 388 -24.65 22.51 31.46
C THR A 388 -25.91 21.69 31.86
N PRO A 389 -26.96 21.54 31.04
CA PRO A 389 -28.09 20.66 31.37
C PRO A 389 -27.73 19.18 31.50
N VAL A 390 -26.82 18.67 30.66
CA VAL A 390 -26.34 17.28 30.66
C VAL A 390 -25.41 17.03 31.84
N MET A 391 -24.57 18.01 32.21
CA MET A 391 -23.68 17.92 33.38
C MET A 391 -24.42 17.66 34.71
N SER A 392 -25.71 18.01 34.79
CA SER A 392 -26.52 17.87 36.00
C SER A 392 -26.58 16.44 36.56
N PHE A 393 -26.51 15.41 35.71
CA PHE A 393 -26.48 14.01 36.13
C PHE A 393 -25.07 13.40 36.26
N TRP A 394 -24.01 14.13 35.88
CA TRP A 394 -22.60 13.73 36.06
C TRP A 394 -22.02 14.14 37.42
N ASP A 395 -22.85 14.65 38.34
CA ASP A 395 -22.47 15.25 39.63
C ASP A 395 -21.42 16.38 39.53
N ALA A 396 -21.29 17.01 38.36
CA ALA A 396 -20.34 18.08 38.09
C ALA A 396 -20.78 19.41 38.74
N LYS A 397 -20.52 19.54 40.05
CA LYS A 397 -20.93 20.70 40.86
C LYS A 397 -19.99 21.91 40.70
N GLY A 398 -20.14 22.63 39.60
CA GLY A 398 -19.50 23.94 39.36
C GLY A 398 -18.76 24.03 38.02
N PRO A 399 -18.17 25.21 37.70
CA PRO A 399 -17.42 25.41 36.47
C PRO A 399 -16.11 24.62 36.47
N ALA A 400 -15.52 24.44 35.30
CA ALA A 400 -14.26 23.72 35.13
C ALA A 400 -13.10 24.40 35.87
N TYR A 401 -12.12 23.60 36.31
CA TYR A 401 -10.89 24.15 36.91
C TYR A 401 -10.09 25.03 35.94
N THR A 402 -10.25 24.83 34.62
CA THR A 402 -9.77 25.75 33.59
C THR A 402 -10.77 25.86 32.45
N THR A 403 -11.02 27.09 32.00
CA THR A 403 -11.75 27.42 30.75
C THR A 403 -10.99 27.05 29.48
N LEU A 404 -9.70 26.71 29.60
CA LEU A 404 -8.88 26.18 28.51
C LEU A 404 -9.01 24.65 28.43
N TRP A 405 -9.42 24.19 27.25
CA TRP A 405 -9.34 22.80 26.82
C TRP A 405 -7.90 22.33 26.72
N ARG A 406 -7.69 21.02 26.91
CA ARG A 406 -6.37 20.39 26.93
C ARG A 406 -6.36 19.17 26.01
N THR A 407 -5.21 18.92 25.40
CA THR A 407 -4.90 17.62 24.77
C THR A 407 -4.07 16.77 25.73
N ARG A 408 -4.27 15.46 25.71
CA ARG A 408 -3.28 14.45 26.14
C ARG A 408 -3.27 13.31 25.12
N ASP A 409 -2.09 12.98 24.61
CA ASP A 409 -1.87 11.75 23.85
C ASP A 409 -2.07 10.50 24.72
N ARG A 410 -2.69 9.46 24.15
CA ARG A 410 -2.63 8.08 24.63
C ARG A 410 -2.53 7.14 23.42
N HIS A 411 -1.36 6.52 23.24
CA HIS A 411 -1.06 5.59 22.14
C HIS A 411 -1.25 6.18 20.72
N GLY A 412 -0.91 7.46 20.52
CA GLY A 412 -1.05 8.15 19.22
C GLY A 412 -2.42 8.78 19.00
N ILE A 413 -3.32 8.75 20.00
CA ILE A 413 -4.66 9.35 19.94
C ILE A 413 -4.71 10.56 20.86
N ASP A 414 -5.03 11.72 20.27
CA ASP A 414 -5.25 12.98 20.98
C ASP A 414 -6.60 12.98 21.71
N ILE A 415 -6.56 12.86 23.04
CA ILE A 415 -7.74 13.02 23.90
C ILE A 415 -7.91 14.50 24.24
N ARG A 416 -9.03 15.10 23.83
CA ARG A 416 -9.42 16.48 24.17
C ARG A 416 -10.29 16.47 25.43
N PHE A 417 -9.95 17.32 26.40
CA PHE A 417 -10.69 17.35 27.67
C PHE A 417 -10.74 18.70 28.38
N GLN A 418 -11.80 18.86 29.18
CA GLN A 418 -12.00 19.89 30.19
C GLN A 418 -12.46 19.22 31.50
N THR A 419 -11.92 19.62 32.67
CA THR A 419 -12.11 18.90 33.95
C THR A 419 -12.83 19.72 35.02
N PHE A 420 -13.87 19.15 35.62
CA PHE A 420 -14.69 19.75 36.69
C PHE A 420 -14.35 19.23 38.09
N SER A 421 -13.77 18.02 38.22
CA SER A 421 -13.42 17.47 39.53
C SER A 421 -12.14 16.64 39.54
N LEU A 422 -11.46 16.60 40.70
CA LEU A 422 -10.31 15.72 40.96
C LEU A 422 -10.67 14.22 40.95
N GLN A 423 -11.96 13.88 40.90
CA GLN A 423 -12.44 12.50 40.79
C GLN A 423 -12.55 12.04 39.32
N ASP A 424 -11.98 12.79 38.37
CA ASP A 424 -12.14 12.55 36.93
C ASP A 424 -13.61 12.61 36.51
N HIS A 425 -14.17 13.83 36.62
CA HIS A 425 -15.38 14.24 35.92
C HIS A 425 -15.01 15.40 34.99
N GLY A 426 -15.44 15.33 33.73
CA GLY A 426 -15.03 16.21 32.65
C GLY A 426 -16.03 16.22 31.49
N ILE A 427 -15.82 17.09 30.52
CA ILE A 427 -16.19 16.77 29.13
C ILE A 427 -14.92 16.23 28.49
N VAL A 428 -14.99 15.06 27.86
CA VAL A 428 -13.85 14.43 27.20
C VAL A 428 -14.30 13.88 25.85
N TYR A 429 -13.54 14.15 24.80
CA TYR A 429 -13.75 13.53 23.50
C TYR A 429 -12.44 13.08 22.83
N ALA A 430 -12.54 12.08 21.97
CA ALA A 430 -11.42 11.53 21.21
C ALA A 430 -11.93 10.90 19.90
N PHE A 431 -11.04 10.73 18.93
CA PHE A 431 -11.31 10.09 17.64
C PHE A 431 -10.48 8.81 17.51
N VAL A 432 -11.11 7.73 17.04
CA VAL A 432 -10.46 6.44 16.75
C VAL A 432 -11.00 5.94 15.42
N ASP A 433 -10.17 5.97 14.37
CA ASP A 433 -10.57 5.78 12.97
C ASP A 433 -11.83 6.58 12.59
N LYS A 434 -12.97 5.91 12.40
CA LYS A 434 -14.28 6.49 12.05
C LYS A 434 -15.19 6.74 13.26
N TYR A 435 -14.73 6.53 14.48
CA TYR A 435 -15.51 6.64 15.70
C TYR A 435 -15.16 7.88 16.52
N VAL A 436 -16.19 8.55 17.01
CA VAL A 436 -16.12 9.69 17.93
C VAL A 436 -16.57 9.21 19.31
N ILE A 437 -15.65 9.23 20.26
CA ILE A 437 -15.94 8.95 21.67
C ILE A 437 -16.27 10.28 22.33
N PHE A 438 -17.38 10.33 23.08
CA PHE A 438 -17.77 11.48 23.88
C PHE A 438 -18.20 11.04 25.28
N ALA A 439 -17.46 11.41 26.33
CA ALA A 439 -17.66 10.87 27.68
C ALA A 439 -17.44 11.88 28.82
N SER A 440 -17.95 11.49 29.99
CA SER A 440 -17.92 12.26 31.24
C SER A 440 -16.59 12.20 32.01
N SER A 441 -15.56 11.52 31.50
CA SER A 441 -14.27 11.34 32.20
C SER A 441 -13.15 10.87 31.27
N PHE A 442 -11.90 11.08 31.69
CA PHE A 442 -10.72 10.62 30.96
C PHE A 442 -10.62 9.09 30.94
N GLU A 443 -10.88 8.41 32.07
CA GLU A 443 -10.78 6.94 32.10
C GLU A 443 -11.89 6.24 31.31
N ALA A 444 -13.09 6.83 31.19
CA ALA A 444 -14.13 6.29 30.30
C ALA A 444 -13.76 6.43 28.81
N THR A 445 -13.21 7.59 28.41
CA THR A 445 -12.70 7.76 27.03
C THR A 445 -11.51 6.84 26.77
N ALA A 446 -10.62 6.68 27.74
CA ALA A 446 -9.48 5.78 27.63
C ALA A 446 -9.88 4.30 27.51
N ALA A 447 -10.86 3.84 28.29
CA ALA A 447 -11.42 2.50 28.17
C ALA A 447 -12.10 2.31 26.81
N ALA A 448 -12.83 3.31 26.31
CA ALA A 448 -13.43 3.28 24.98
C ALA A 448 -12.39 3.26 23.85
N ILE A 449 -11.27 3.99 24.00
CA ILE A 449 -10.11 3.90 23.08
C ILE A 449 -9.53 2.49 23.11
N GLU A 450 -9.25 1.95 24.30
CA GLU A 450 -8.68 0.61 24.46
C GLU A 450 -9.58 -0.45 23.83
N ALA A 451 -10.90 -0.37 24.05
CA ALA A 451 -11.88 -1.24 23.41
C ALA A 451 -11.84 -1.11 21.88
N LEU A 452 -11.91 0.10 21.34
CA LEU A 452 -11.84 0.35 19.89
C LEU A 452 -10.47 -0.03 19.27
N GLN A 453 -9.39 -0.04 20.05
CA GLN A 453 -8.06 -0.52 19.63
C GLN A 453 -7.89 -2.05 19.77
N THR A 454 -8.65 -2.72 20.64
CA THR A 454 -8.71 -4.19 20.71
C THR A 454 -9.57 -4.81 19.61
N ILE A 455 -10.31 -3.99 18.85
CA ILE A 455 -11.00 -4.42 17.64
C ILE A 455 -9.96 -4.51 16.51
N PRO A 456 -9.75 -5.69 15.89
CA PRO A 456 -8.89 -5.78 14.71
C PRO A 456 -9.50 -4.93 13.59
N PRO A 457 -8.70 -4.16 12.81
CA PRO A 457 -9.20 -3.13 11.91
C PRO A 457 -10.25 -3.66 10.91
N SER A 458 -11.49 -3.25 11.16
CA SER A 458 -12.73 -3.76 10.57
C SER A 458 -13.08 -5.22 10.87
N THR A 459 -14.38 -5.52 10.82
CA THR A 459 -14.90 -6.89 10.85
C THR A 459 -14.39 -7.77 9.71
N PHE A 460 -13.69 -7.21 8.71
CA PHE A 460 -12.99 -8.01 7.70
C PHE A 460 -11.74 -8.69 8.25
N GLU A 461 -10.91 -8.07 9.11
CA GLU A 461 -9.80 -8.80 9.72
C GLU A 461 -10.31 -9.89 10.66
N SER A 462 -11.36 -9.62 11.46
CA SER A 462 -11.95 -10.66 12.32
C SER A 462 -12.58 -11.81 11.52
N ARG A 463 -13.31 -11.52 10.41
CA ARG A 463 -13.86 -12.58 9.55
C ARG A 463 -12.81 -13.29 8.70
N THR A 464 -11.75 -12.59 8.30
CA THR A 464 -10.63 -13.20 7.57
C THR A 464 -9.81 -14.05 8.51
N LEU A 465 -9.49 -13.60 9.73
CA LEU A 465 -8.84 -14.42 10.76
C LEU A 465 -9.72 -15.58 11.21
N ALA A 466 -11.03 -15.41 11.36
CA ALA A 466 -11.94 -16.52 11.69
C ALA A 466 -12.04 -17.53 10.55
N ALA A 467 -12.15 -17.07 9.29
CA ALA A 467 -12.06 -17.95 8.13
C ALA A 467 -10.69 -18.66 8.12
N LEU A 468 -9.58 -17.92 8.27
CA LEU A 468 -8.18 -18.38 8.42
C LEU A 468 -7.89 -19.13 9.75
N GLN A 469 -8.92 -19.43 10.56
CA GLN A 469 -8.84 -20.31 11.73
C GLN A 469 -9.79 -21.52 11.63
N ASP A 470 -10.82 -21.46 10.77
CA ASP A 470 -11.74 -22.57 10.51
C ASP A 470 -11.08 -23.58 9.54
N SER A 471 -10.34 -24.54 10.11
CA SER A 471 -9.31 -25.36 9.45
C SER A 471 -9.70 -26.04 8.14
N ASP A 472 -11.00 -26.28 7.96
CA ASP A 472 -11.58 -27.03 6.85
C ASP A 472 -11.80 -26.15 5.61
N PHE A 473 -11.96 -24.82 5.77
CA PHE A 473 -12.00 -23.86 4.65
C PHE A 473 -10.60 -23.55 4.07
N LEU A 474 -9.54 -23.97 4.76
CA LEU A 474 -8.17 -23.46 4.61
C LEU A 474 -7.18 -24.48 4.07
N ASN A 475 -7.62 -25.72 3.95
CA ASN A 475 -6.91 -26.75 3.25
C ASN A 475 -7.74 -27.16 2.02
N PRO A 476 -7.80 -26.32 0.96
CA PRO A 476 -8.11 -26.80 -0.38
C PRO A 476 -6.99 -27.79 -0.76
N SER A 477 -7.21 -29.03 -0.37
CA SER A 477 -6.24 -30.11 -0.48
C SER A 477 -6.08 -30.43 -1.96
N PRO A 478 -4.85 -30.43 -2.51
CA PRO A 478 -4.67 -30.59 -3.94
C PRO A 478 -5.23 -31.93 -4.42
N PRO A 479 -5.82 -31.99 -5.64
CA PRO A 479 -5.76 -30.96 -6.68
C PRO A 479 -6.86 -29.89 -6.60
N LEU A 480 -6.52 -28.66 -7.00
CA LEU A 480 -7.50 -27.63 -7.40
C LEU A 480 -8.28 -28.08 -8.65
N SER A 481 -9.43 -27.47 -8.91
CA SER A 481 -10.08 -27.61 -10.21
C SER A 481 -9.21 -26.98 -11.32
N LEU A 482 -9.38 -27.42 -12.58
CA LEU A 482 -8.64 -26.82 -13.70
C LEU A 482 -9.00 -25.34 -13.92
N GLU A 483 -10.23 -24.94 -13.58
CA GLU A 483 -10.70 -23.55 -13.63
C GLU A 483 -10.02 -22.70 -12.53
N GLN A 484 -9.95 -23.21 -11.30
CA GLN A 484 -9.18 -22.58 -10.23
C GLN A 484 -7.69 -22.51 -10.57
N ALA A 485 -7.10 -23.58 -11.10
CA ALA A 485 -5.69 -23.61 -11.49
C ALA A 485 -5.38 -22.62 -12.63
N LEU A 486 -6.29 -22.48 -13.61
CA LEU A 486 -6.21 -21.46 -14.65
C LEU A 486 -6.33 -20.04 -14.10
N GLY A 487 -7.16 -19.80 -13.09
CA GLY A 487 -7.26 -18.50 -12.43
C GLY A 487 -6.02 -18.15 -11.60
N GLN A 488 -5.54 -19.10 -10.80
CA GLN A 488 -4.44 -18.88 -9.85
C GLN A 488 -3.10 -18.53 -10.51
N ILE A 489 -2.91 -18.78 -11.81
CA ILE A 489 -1.71 -18.34 -12.55
C ILE A 489 -1.77 -16.88 -13.03
N PHE A 490 -2.87 -16.14 -12.86
CA PHE A 490 -2.96 -14.73 -13.29
C PHE A 490 -2.68 -13.74 -12.15
N MET A 491 -1.88 -12.71 -12.46
CA MET A 491 -1.85 -11.44 -11.72
C MET A 491 -2.47 -10.34 -12.60
N ILE A 492 -3.59 -9.73 -12.16
CA ILE A 492 -4.37 -8.80 -13.00
C ILE A 492 -4.40 -7.36 -12.46
N GLY A 493 -4.12 -6.38 -13.32
CA GLY A 493 -4.46 -4.98 -13.08
C GLY A 493 -5.86 -4.65 -13.58
N PHE A 494 -6.52 -3.67 -12.97
CA PHE A 494 -7.91 -3.28 -13.26
C PHE A 494 -8.04 -1.74 -13.27
N PRO A 495 -9.08 -1.13 -13.89
CA PRO A 495 -9.15 0.32 -14.05
C PRO A 495 -9.61 1.08 -12.79
N ASP A 496 -10.40 0.45 -11.93
CA ASP A 496 -11.21 1.10 -10.89
C ASP A 496 -10.45 1.42 -9.59
N ALA A 497 -10.89 2.44 -8.84
CA ALA A 497 -10.39 2.74 -7.49
C ALA A 497 -11.31 2.23 -6.36
N THR A 498 -12.47 1.68 -6.70
CA THR A 498 -13.43 1.09 -5.75
C THR A 498 -14.00 -0.18 -6.38
N LEU A 499 -14.64 -1.05 -5.59
CA LEU A 499 -15.35 -2.18 -6.18
C LEU A 499 -16.49 -1.69 -7.10
N THR A 500 -16.47 -2.15 -8.35
CA THR A 500 -17.53 -1.97 -9.34
C THR A 500 -18.14 -3.32 -9.71
N PRO A 501 -19.39 -3.39 -10.20
CA PRO A 501 -19.99 -4.64 -10.69
C PRO A 501 -19.13 -5.32 -11.77
N GLU A 502 -18.48 -4.53 -12.62
CA GLU A 502 -17.57 -4.99 -13.67
C GLU A 502 -16.30 -5.63 -13.09
N LEU A 503 -15.76 -5.09 -11.99
CA LEU A 503 -14.63 -5.65 -11.26
C LEU A 503 -15.03 -6.91 -10.48
N GLU A 504 -16.19 -6.91 -9.81
CA GLU A 504 -16.74 -8.10 -9.15
C GLU A 504 -16.92 -9.27 -10.13
N ASP A 505 -17.57 -9.00 -11.26
CA ASP A 505 -17.77 -9.95 -12.36
C ASP A 505 -16.45 -10.35 -13.07
N THR A 506 -15.38 -9.59 -12.86
CA THR A 506 -14.01 -9.98 -13.26
C THR A 506 -13.41 -10.98 -12.28
N MET A 507 -13.39 -10.64 -10.99
CA MET A 507 -12.88 -11.51 -9.91
C MET A 507 -13.60 -12.87 -9.91
N ARG A 508 -14.92 -12.86 -10.10
CA ARG A 508 -15.78 -14.06 -10.13
C ARG A 508 -15.46 -15.03 -11.25
N ARG A 509 -15.15 -14.53 -12.45
CA ARG A 509 -14.87 -15.35 -13.64
C ARG A 509 -13.40 -15.73 -13.82
N LEU A 510 -12.48 -14.92 -13.32
CA LEU A 510 -11.05 -15.16 -13.47
C LEU A 510 -10.44 -15.85 -12.25
N GLN A 511 -11.03 -15.72 -11.06
CA GLN A 511 -10.52 -16.27 -9.80
C GLN A 511 -8.98 -16.10 -9.65
N PRO A 512 -8.46 -14.86 -9.86
CA PRO A 512 -7.05 -14.65 -10.13
C PRO A 512 -6.18 -15.03 -8.93
N GLY A 513 -4.93 -15.42 -9.20
CA GLY A 513 -3.94 -15.67 -8.15
C GLY A 513 -3.57 -14.40 -7.40
N GLY A 514 -3.60 -13.26 -8.09
CA GLY A 514 -3.37 -11.96 -7.48
C GLY A 514 -3.84 -10.79 -8.34
N VAL A 515 -3.68 -9.60 -7.80
CA VAL A 515 -4.03 -8.34 -8.44
C VAL A 515 -2.87 -7.35 -8.35
N LEU A 516 -2.71 -6.51 -9.37
CA LEU A 516 -1.71 -5.46 -9.44
C LEU A 516 -2.36 -4.10 -9.20
N LEU A 517 -1.96 -3.43 -8.13
CA LEU A 517 -2.34 -2.06 -7.81
C LEU A 517 -1.43 -1.07 -8.55
N LEU A 518 -2.04 -0.22 -9.36
CA LEU A 518 -1.41 0.91 -10.04
C LEU A 518 -1.92 2.22 -9.43
N SER A 519 -1.26 3.35 -9.72
CA SER A 519 -1.62 4.65 -9.12
C SER A 519 -3.06 5.11 -9.41
N LYS A 520 -3.71 4.58 -10.46
CA LYS A 520 -5.15 4.78 -10.73
C LYS A 520 -6.06 4.16 -9.66
N ASN A 521 -5.60 3.11 -8.98
CA ASN A 521 -6.33 2.35 -7.96
C ASN A 521 -6.09 2.88 -6.54
N ILE A 522 -5.22 3.89 -6.35
CA ILE A 522 -4.72 4.35 -5.04
C ILE A 522 -4.97 5.86 -4.90
N GLN A 523 -5.89 6.23 -4.00
CA GLN A 523 -6.34 7.60 -3.77
C GLN A 523 -6.13 8.03 -2.31
N SER A 524 -6.56 7.21 -1.34
CA SER A 524 -6.35 7.44 0.10
C SER A 524 -6.08 6.13 0.86
N ILE A 525 -5.71 6.24 2.15
CA ILE A 525 -5.48 5.08 3.02
C ILE A 525 -6.77 4.27 3.18
N GLU A 526 -7.87 4.97 3.41
CA GLU A 526 -9.20 4.44 3.69
C GLU A 526 -9.80 3.77 2.45
N GLN A 527 -9.75 4.47 1.30
CA GLN A 527 -10.16 3.93 0.01
C GLN A 527 -9.35 2.70 -0.38
N LEU A 528 -8.02 2.71 -0.19
CA LEU A 528 -7.18 1.57 -0.56
C LEU A 528 -7.47 0.35 0.34
N ARG A 529 -7.57 0.56 1.66
CA ARG A 529 -7.94 -0.52 2.60
C ARG A 529 -9.30 -1.13 2.27
N GLN A 530 -10.30 -0.30 1.92
CA GLN A 530 -11.61 -0.80 1.49
C GLN A 530 -11.53 -1.60 0.19
N LEU A 531 -10.84 -1.09 -0.83
CA LEU A 531 -10.65 -1.77 -2.11
C LEU A 531 -9.95 -3.14 -1.94
N VAL A 532 -8.90 -3.20 -1.11
CA VAL A 532 -8.18 -4.44 -0.83
C VAL A 532 -9.03 -5.43 -0.04
N SER A 533 -9.79 -4.96 0.95
CA SER A 533 -10.76 -5.76 1.72
C SER A 533 -11.81 -6.40 0.79
N ASP A 534 -12.41 -5.61 -0.10
CA ASP A 534 -13.40 -6.10 -1.08
C ASP A 534 -12.81 -7.12 -2.06
N LEU A 535 -11.60 -6.88 -2.57
CA LEU A 535 -10.94 -7.82 -3.48
C LEU A 535 -10.59 -9.15 -2.79
N GLN A 536 -10.09 -9.11 -1.55
CA GLN A 536 -9.82 -10.30 -0.75
C GLN A 536 -11.11 -11.06 -0.43
N ARG A 537 -12.18 -10.36 -0.03
CA ARG A 537 -13.52 -10.93 0.20
C ARG A 537 -14.00 -11.72 -1.01
N LEU A 538 -13.99 -11.11 -2.20
CA LEU A 538 -14.46 -11.77 -3.43
C LEU A 538 -13.60 -12.96 -3.83
N SER A 539 -12.28 -12.91 -3.60
CA SER A 539 -11.40 -14.06 -3.87
C SER A 539 -11.71 -15.24 -2.94
N LEU A 540 -11.91 -14.99 -1.65
CA LEU A 540 -12.33 -16.02 -0.69
C LEU A 540 -13.73 -16.56 -1.01
N GLU A 541 -14.67 -15.69 -1.40
CA GLU A 541 -16.05 -16.03 -1.78
C GLU A 541 -16.11 -16.95 -3.01
N TYR A 542 -15.32 -16.67 -4.07
CA TYR A 542 -15.42 -17.39 -5.33
C TYR A 542 -14.41 -18.53 -5.52
N SER A 543 -13.23 -18.44 -4.89
CA SER A 543 -12.15 -19.41 -5.06
C SER A 543 -11.71 -20.12 -3.77
N SER A 544 -12.14 -19.62 -2.61
CA SER A 544 -11.66 -20.03 -1.27
C SER A 544 -10.14 -19.87 -1.07
N LEU A 545 -9.53 -18.92 -1.80
CA LEU A 545 -8.12 -18.58 -1.71
C LEU A 545 -7.92 -17.08 -1.52
N PRO A 546 -6.99 -16.63 -0.66
CA PRO A 546 -6.60 -15.22 -0.54
C PRO A 546 -5.81 -14.78 -1.78
N LEU A 547 -5.87 -13.49 -2.11
CA LEU A 547 -5.09 -12.88 -3.19
C LEU A 547 -3.68 -12.53 -2.77
N PHE A 548 -2.76 -12.65 -3.71
CA PHE A 548 -1.59 -11.78 -3.74
C PHE A 548 -2.02 -10.36 -4.16
N ILE A 549 -1.80 -9.38 -3.30
CA ILE A 549 -2.06 -7.95 -3.55
C ILE A 549 -0.70 -7.30 -3.81
N ALA A 550 -0.41 -6.98 -5.07
CA ALA A 550 0.91 -6.53 -5.53
C ALA A 550 0.94 -5.03 -5.86
N VAL A 551 2.10 -4.39 -5.66
CA VAL A 551 2.36 -2.98 -6.03
C VAL A 551 3.84 -2.74 -6.35
N ASP A 552 4.16 -1.77 -7.22
CA ASP A 552 5.54 -1.26 -7.36
C ASP A 552 5.86 -0.18 -6.30
N GLN A 553 6.31 -0.56 -5.12
CA GLN A 553 6.90 0.38 -4.16
C GLN A 553 8.43 0.18 -4.12
N GLU A 554 9.09 0.65 -5.18
CA GLU A 554 10.57 0.71 -5.30
C GLU A 554 11.15 1.92 -4.55
N GLY A 555 10.33 2.95 -4.33
CA GLY A 555 10.75 4.23 -3.78
C GLY A 555 11.19 5.20 -4.88
N GLY A 556 11.41 6.47 -4.51
CA GLY A 556 11.73 7.52 -5.47
C GLY A 556 10.67 7.63 -6.58
N ALA A 557 11.12 7.60 -7.84
CA ALA A 557 10.26 7.76 -9.01
C ALA A 557 9.16 6.68 -9.14
N ILE A 558 9.41 5.46 -8.67
CA ILE A 558 8.42 4.36 -8.68
C ILE A 558 7.93 4.11 -7.26
N SER A 559 7.06 5.02 -6.82
CA SER A 559 6.30 4.93 -5.57
C SER A 559 4.81 5.07 -5.89
N ARG A 560 4.06 3.97 -6.08
CA ARG A 560 2.63 4.08 -6.43
C ARG A 560 1.80 4.73 -5.32
N ILE A 561 2.20 4.56 -4.05
CA ILE A 561 1.46 5.02 -2.87
C ILE A 561 1.88 6.47 -2.53
N ALA A 562 1.18 7.43 -3.15
CA ALA A 562 1.53 8.85 -3.08
C ALA A 562 1.47 9.45 -1.65
N PHE A 563 0.59 8.93 -0.78
CA PHE A 563 0.47 9.37 0.62
C PHE A 563 1.45 8.69 1.59
N GLY A 564 2.14 7.62 1.17
CA GLY A 564 3.03 6.84 2.04
C GLY A 564 4.24 7.64 2.56
N LYS A 565 4.72 7.32 3.75
CA LYS A 565 5.87 7.98 4.37
C LYS A 565 7.19 7.43 3.82
N GLU A 566 7.28 6.13 3.57
CA GLU A 566 8.50 5.49 3.09
C GLU A 566 8.54 5.45 1.56
N LYS A 567 9.31 6.39 1.00
CA LYS A 567 9.58 6.54 -0.44
C LYS A 567 11.08 6.68 -0.74
N THR A 568 11.97 6.19 0.12
CA THR A 568 13.42 6.28 -0.04
C THR A 568 13.84 5.64 -1.38
N ALA A 569 14.41 6.45 -2.28
CA ALA A 569 14.79 5.98 -3.61
C ALA A 569 15.88 4.91 -3.50
N GLN A 570 15.74 3.80 -4.21
CA GLN A 570 16.72 2.70 -4.16
C GLN A 570 18.14 3.16 -4.55
N SER A 571 18.23 4.14 -5.46
CA SER A 571 19.44 4.83 -5.88
C SER A 571 20.09 5.72 -4.81
N THR A 572 19.43 5.95 -3.67
CA THR A 572 19.95 6.70 -2.49
C THR A 572 20.29 5.81 -1.29
N ILE A 573 20.22 4.48 -1.45
CA ILE A 573 20.61 3.52 -0.42
C ILE A 573 22.12 3.28 -0.49
N GLN A 574 22.84 3.56 0.60
CA GLN A 574 24.30 3.60 0.64
C GLN A 574 24.92 2.43 1.43
N ASP A 575 24.19 1.84 2.38
CA ASP A 575 24.69 0.70 3.16
C ASP A 575 23.59 -0.32 3.50
N GLN A 576 24.02 -1.51 3.93
CA GLN A 576 23.13 -2.65 4.21
C GLN A 576 22.17 -2.38 5.39
N LYS A 577 22.55 -1.54 6.37
CA LYS A 577 21.67 -1.19 7.48
C LYS A 577 20.54 -0.28 6.99
N GLN A 578 20.87 0.76 6.23
CA GLN A 578 19.88 1.62 5.58
C GLN A 578 18.97 0.80 4.66
N ALA A 579 19.53 -0.14 3.89
CA ALA A 579 18.77 -1.01 3.00
C ALA A 579 17.73 -1.86 3.75
N TYR A 580 18.15 -2.48 4.87
CA TYR A 580 17.26 -3.23 5.77
C TYR A 580 16.18 -2.33 6.39
N GLU A 581 16.55 -1.16 6.94
CA GLU A 581 15.60 -0.23 7.58
C GLU A 581 14.55 0.28 6.58
N VAL A 582 14.96 0.57 5.33
CA VAL A 582 14.04 0.93 4.24
C VAL A 582 13.14 -0.25 3.86
N GLY A 583 13.68 -1.47 3.79
CA GLY A 583 12.88 -2.67 3.52
C GLY A 583 11.80 -2.91 4.58
N GLN A 584 12.18 -2.82 5.86
CA GLN A 584 11.29 -3.01 7.00
C GLN A 584 10.18 -1.95 7.05
N LEU A 585 10.53 -0.67 7.10
CA LEU A 585 9.55 0.43 7.18
C LEU A 585 8.57 0.42 6.01
N ARG A 586 9.05 0.04 4.81
CA ARG A 586 8.19 -0.09 3.64
C ARG A 586 7.25 -1.26 3.74
N ALA A 587 7.72 -2.42 4.20
CA ALA A 587 6.88 -3.59 4.36
C ALA A 587 5.81 -3.39 5.44
N GLU A 588 6.16 -2.75 6.57
CA GLU A 588 5.21 -2.35 7.61
C GLU A 588 4.13 -1.39 7.05
N GLU A 589 4.51 -0.37 6.26
CA GLU A 589 3.56 0.54 5.61
C GLU A 589 2.65 -0.19 4.61
N LEU A 590 3.20 -1.09 3.78
CA LEU A 590 2.43 -1.91 2.82
C LEU A 590 1.46 -2.89 3.52
N LYS A 591 1.93 -3.62 4.55
CA LYS A 591 1.14 -4.59 5.33
C LYS A 591 -0.02 -3.87 6.02
N SER A 592 0.20 -2.65 6.52
CA SER A 592 -0.86 -1.79 7.10
C SER A 592 -1.94 -1.33 6.12
N LEU A 593 -1.73 -1.49 4.81
CA LEU A 593 -2.68 -1.17 3.74
C LEU A 593 -3.32 -2.43 3.11
N GLY A 594 -3.02 -3.62 3.65
CA GLY A 594 -3.47 -4.92 3.12
C GLY A 594 -2.72 -5.38 1.87
N VAL A 595 -1.72 -4.62 1.40
CA VAL A 595 -0.79 -5.07 0.35
C VAL A 595 0.08 -6.19 0.94
N ASN A 596 0.38 -7.23 0.15
CA ASN A 596 1.14 -8.38 0.65
C ASN A 596 2.27 -8.86 -0.28
N VAL A 597 2.34 -8.35 -1.52
CA VAL A 597 3.50 -8.50 -2.41
C VAL A 597 4.04 -7.11 -2.78
N ASN A 598 5.36 -6.92 -2.71
CA ASN A 598 6.02 -5.75 -3.30
C ASN A 598 6.83 -6.18 -4.53
N LEU A 599 6.68 -5.45 -5.63
CA LEU A 599 7.43 -5.65 -6.86
C LEU A 599 8.79 -4.92 -6.76
N SER A 600 9.63 -5.33 -5.80
CA SER A 600 10.88 -4.67 -5.40
C SER A 600 11.77 -5.67 -4.63
N PRO A 601 13.13 -5.62 -4.73
CA PRO A 601 13.97 -4.59 -5.34
C PRO A 601 14.32 -4.79 -6.82
N VAL A 602 14.82 -3.70 -7.42
CA VAL A 602 15.41 -3.67 -8.77
C VAL A 602 16.90 -4.05 -8.70
N LEU A 603 17.30 -5.06 -9.47
CA LEU A 603 18.62 -5.70 -9.44
C LEU A 603 19.36 -5.67 -10.79
N ASP A 604 18.79 -5.01 -11.79
CA ASP A 604 19.39 -4.78 -13.10
C ASP A 604 20.77 -4.10 -13.01
N SER A 605 21.79 -4.69 -13.65
CA SER A 605 23.11 -4.07 -13.81
C SER A 605 23.09 -2.98 -14.89
N THR A 606 23.00 -1.70 -14.51
CA THR A 606 22.82 -0.54 -15.43
C THR A 606 23.97 0.47 -15.44
N GLU A 607 24.21 1.09 -16.60
CA GLU A 607 25.08 2.26 -16.78
C GLU A 607 24.28 3.57 -16.88
N PRO A 608 24.86 4.77 -16.65
CA PRO A 608 24.14 6.07 -16.61
C PRO A 608 23.38 6.54 -17.87
N ARG A 609 23.38 5.72 -18.93
CA ARG A 609 22.66 5.96 -20.19
C ARG A 609 21.42 5.08 -20.34
N ASP A 610 21.29 4.06 -19.50
CA ASP A 610 20.30 3.00 -19.62
C ASP A 610 18.97 3.48 -18.98
N PHE A 611 17.83 3.13 -19.59
CA PHE A 611 16.50 3.62 -19.22
C PHE A 611 16.14 3.42 -17.74
N LEU A 612 16.67 2.37 -17.12
CA LEU A 612 16.33 1.97 -15.77
C LEU A 612 17.24 2.59 -14.68
N PHE A 613 18.30 3.32 -15.06
CA PHE A 613 19.43 3.65 -14.18
C PHE A 613 19.03 4.30 -12.84
N ASP A 614 18.15 5.30 -12.84
CA ASP A 614 17.74 6.03 -11.62
C ASP A 614 16.96 5.14 -10.62
N ARG A 615 16.48 3.96 -11.04
CA ARG A 615 15.78 2.97 -10.20
C ARG A 615 16.73 1.95 -9.55
N THR A 616 17.99 1.83 -9.99
CA THR A 616 18.92 0.80 -9.52
C THR A 616 19.80 1.28 -8.35
N PHE A 617 20.44 0.34 -7.62
CA PHE A 617 21.38 0.68 -6.56
C PHE A 617 22.65 1.33 -7.14
N GLN A 618 22.96 2.55 -6.73
CA GLN A 618 24.09 3.35 -7.25
C GLN A 618 25.43 2.92 -6.61
N SER A 619 25.82 1.66 -6.86
CA SER A 619 26.86 0.91 -6.15
C SER A 619 27.53 -0.13 -7.05
N GLY A 620 28.60 -0.80 -6.59
CA GLY A 620 29.20 -1.90 -7.37
C GLY A 620 28.26 -3.11 -7.46
N ARG A 621 28.33 -3.93 -8.52
CA ARG A 621 27.38 -5.07 -8.74
C ARG A 621 27.30 -6.07 -7.56
N LEU A 622 28.43 -6.33 -6.90
CA LEU A 622 28.51 -7.12 -5.66
C LEU A 622 27.79 -6.44 -4.48
N GLU A 623 27.95 -5.13 -4.37
CA GLU A 623 27.40 -4.28 -3.32
C GLU A 623 25.88 -4.12 -3.49
N ALA A 624 25.42 -3.84 -4.71
CA ALA A 624 24.00 -3.82 -5.09
C ALA A 624 23.27 -5.11 -4.68
N GLY A 625 23.87 -6.27 -4.92
CA GLY A 625 23.31 -7.56 -4.48
C GLY A 625 23.28 -7.72 -2.95
N GLN A 626 24.23 -7.15 -2.22
CA GLN A 626 24.23 -7.15 -0.74
C GLN A 626 23.21 -6.15 -0.16
N LEU A 627 23.08 -4.97 -0.75
CA LEU A 627 22.06 -3.98 -0.39
C LEU A 627 20.66 -4.55 -0.62
N ALA A 628 20.43 -5.14 -1.79
CA ALA A 628 19.19 -5.85 -2.10
C ALA A 628 18.92 -7.00 -1.12
N LYS A 629 19.92 -7.81 -0.79
CA LYS A 629 19.77 -8.88 0.21
C LYS A 629 19.26 -8.34 1.55
N ALA A 630 19.87 -7.26 2.05
CA ALA A 630 19.47 -6.66 3.31
C ALA A 630 18.05 -6.02 3.25
N LEU A 631 17.72 -5.37 2.13
CA LEU A 631 16.37 -4.83 1.88
C LEU A 631 15.30 -5.93 1.78
N LEU A 632 15.62 -7.06 1.15
CA LEU A 632 14.75 -8.26 1.11
C LEU A 632 14.52 -8.82 2.51
N GLN A 633 15.57 -8.91 3.34
CA GLN A 633 15.43 -9.34 4.73
C GLN A 633 14.54 -8.38 5.53
N GLY A 634 14.72 -7.06 5.37
CA GLY A 634 13.83 -6.07 5.97
C GLY A 634 12.37 -6.22 5.52
N GLN A 635 12.11 -6.43 4.23
CA GLN A 635 10.74 -6.63 3.74
C GLN A 635 10.10 -7.92 4.29
N LYS A 636 10.88 -9.01 4.37
CA LYS A 636 10.45 -10.31 4.90
C LYS A 636 10.14 -10.24 6.39
N GLU A 637 10.96 -9.54 7.18
CA GLU A 637 10.73 -9.32 8.61
C GLU A 637 9.59 -8.30 8.87
N GLY A 638 9.35 -7.36 7.96
CA GLY A 638 8.12 -6.54 7.94
C GLY A 638 6.87 -7.29 7.43
N GLY A 639 7.00 -8.55 7.00
CA GLY A 639 5.90 -9.43 6.62
C GLY A 639 5.30 -9.18 5.23
N ILE A 640 6.14 -8.82 4.24
CA ILE A 640 5.75 -8.68 2.83
C ILE A 640 6.55 -9.64 1.95
N LEU A 641 5.84 -10.29 1.02
CA LEU A 641 6.44 -11.13 -0.02
C LEU A 641 7.20 -10.26 -1.02
N SER A 642 8.46 -10.60 -1.29
CA SER A 642 9.36 -9.75 -2.08
C SER A 642 9.58 -10.28 -3.50
N THR A 643 9.86 -9.36 -4.43
CA THR A 643 10.06 -9.69 -5.85
C THR A 643 11.37 -9.12 -6.37
N VAL A 644 12.35 -9.98 -6.64
CA VAL A 644 13.57 -9.54 -7.35
C VAL A 644 13.26 -9.35 -8.84
N LYS A 645 13.59 -8.18 -9.39
CA LYS A 645 13.32 -7.84 -10.80
C LYS A 645 14.45 -6.99 -11.42
N HIS A 646 14.60 -6.93 -12.73
CA HIS A 646 13.88 -7.65 -13.79
C HIS A 646 14.85 -8.67 -14.40
N PHE A 647 14.68 -9.96 -14.11
CA PHE A 647 15.67 -10.97 -14.46
C PHE A 647 15.68 -11.25 -15.98
N PRO A 648 16.84 -11.39 -16.66
CA PRO A 648 18.21 -11.24 -16.13
C PRO A 648 18.74 -9.79 -16.11
N GLY A 649 18.11 -8.86 -16.84
CA GLY A 649 18.36 -7.43 -16.68
C GLY A 649 18.10 -6.59 -17.94
N TYR A 650 17.36 -5.49 -17.80
CA TYR A 650 17.19 -4.43 -18.81
C TYR A 650 18.45 -3.55 -18.99
N GLY A 651 19.58 -3.91 -18.38
CA GLY A 651 20.87 -3.23 -18.54
C GLY A 651 21.31 -3.12 -20.00
N THR A 652 22.08 -2.08 -20.32
CA THR A 652 22.49 -1.64 -21.67
C THR A 652 21.39 -1.06 -22.58
N ILE A 653 20.11 -1.12 -22.19
CA ILE A 653 18.98 -0.65 -23.01
C ILE A 653 18.69 0.84 -22.68
N ALA A 654 18.95 1.74 -23.64
CA ALA A 654 18.83 3.19 -23.49
C ALA A 654 17.44 3.78 -23.85
N PHE A 655 16.40 2.95 -23.94
CA PHE A 655 15.02 3.34 -24.26
C PHE A 655 14.04 2.46 -23.48
N ASN A 656 12.76 2.85 -23.37
CA ASN A 656 11.76 2.04 -22.67
C ASN A 656 11.42 0.74 -23.45
N PRO A 657 11.75 -0.45 -22.92
CA PRO A 657 11.48 -1.74 -23.58
C PRO A 657 10.00 -2.16 -23.55
N GLU A 658 9.16 -1.51 -22.75
CA GLU A 658 7.69 -1.70 -22.75
C GLU A 658 7.10 -1.24 -24.10
N LEU A 659 7.66 -0.19 -24.69
CA LEU A 659 7.15 0.47 -25.91
C LEU A 659 7.73 -0.10 -27.21
N LYS A 660 8.86 -0.81 -27.14
CA LYS A 660 9.51 -1.44 -28.30
C LYS A 660 10.32 -2.64 -27.84
N LEU A 661 10.18 -3.78 -28.51
CA LEU A 661 10.91 -4.99 -28.14
C LEU A 661 12.42 -4.78 -28.31
N ALA A 662 13.17 -5.05 -27.26
CA ALA A 662 14.62 -4.99 -27.26
C ALA A 662 15.20 -6.37 -27.61
N ALA A 663 16.21 -6.36 -28.49
CA ALA A 663 17.12 -7.47 -28.72
C ALA A 663 18.54 -6.99 -28.43
N VAL A 664 19.29 -7.77 -27.66
CA VAL A 664 20.69 -7.48 -27.30
C VAL A 664 21.55 -8.73 -27.53
N GLN A 665 22.80 -8.53 -27.93
CA GLN A 665 23.70 -9.63 -28.25
C GLN A 665 24.04 -10.48 -27.01
N ASP A 666 24.41 -9.80 -25.93
CA ASP A 666 25.06 -10.39 -24.77
C ASP A 666 24.08 -10.60 -23.61
N PHE A 667 24.31 -11.66 -22.83
CA PHE A 667 23.59 -11.90 -21.59
C PHE A 667 24.11 -10.97 -20.48
N PRO A 668 23.24 -10.31 -19.69
CA PRO A 668 23.66 -9.30 -18.71
C PRO A 668 24.29 -9.92 -17.46
N ASP A 669 24.98 -9.09 -16.67
CA ASP A 669 25.60 -9.52 -15.42
C ASP A 669 24.55 -9.70 -14.31
N ILE A 670 24.15 -10.96 -14.11
CA ILE A 670 23.19 -11.40 -13.09
C ILE A 670 23.77 -11.51 -11.67
N SER A 671 25.05 -11.14 -11.44
CA SER A 671 25.67 -11.22 -10.11
C SER A 671 24.84 -10.58 -8.98
N PRO A 672 24.17 -9.41 -9.15
CA PRO A 672 23.33 -8.83 -8.10
C PRO A 672 22.20 -9.78 -7.66
N PHE A 673 21.56 -10.49 -8.60
CA PHE A 673 20.57 -11.53 -8.28
C PHE A 673 21.19 -12.69 -7.51
N VAL A 674 22.35 -13.20 -7.95
CA VAL A 674 23.04 -14.33 -7.28
C VAL A 674 23.38 -14.01 -5.81
N PHE A 675 23.75 -12.76 -5.51
CA PHE A 675 24.01 -12.30 -4.13
C PHE A 675 22.76 -11.99 -3.30
N ALA A 676 21.63 -11.69 -3.95
CA ALA A 676 20.34 -11.43 -3.32
C ALA A 676 19.51 -12.70 -3.04
N LEU A 677 19.61 -13.73 -3.90
CA LEU A 677 18.86 -15.00 -3.75
C LEU A 677 18.99 -15.67 -2.36
N PRO A 678 20.12 -15.57 -1.62
CA PRO A 678 20.22 -16.04 -0.22
C PRO A 678 19.44 -15.23 0.83
N ALA A 679 18.54 -14.32 0.45
CA ALA A 679 17.44 -13.82 1.29
C ALA A 679 16.12 -14.58 1.06
N GLU A 680 16.10 -15.52 0.11
CA GLU A 680 14.95 -16.33 -0.27
C GLU A 680 13.74 -15.48 -0.71
N PRO A 681 13.89 -14.58 -1.70
CA PRO A 681 12.76 -13.80 -2.23
C PRO A 681 11.70 -14.73 -2.84
N GLU A 682 10.43 -14.47 -2.55
CA GLU A 682 9.36 -15.39 -2.88
C GLU A 682 8.94 -15.32 -4.36
N PHE A 683 9.21 -14.18 -5.02
CA PHE A 683 9.00 -13.96 -6.45
C PHE A 683 10.28 -13.53 -7.17
N LEU A 684 10.38 -13.92 -8.44
CA LEU A 684 11.39 -13.45 -9.39
C LEU A 684 10.66 -13.05 -10.69
N LEU A 685 10.73 -11.76 -11.05
CA LEU A 685 10.02 -11.18 -12.20
C LEU A 685 10.93 -11.05 -13.41
N LEU A 686 10.46 -11.52 -14.57
CA LEU A 686 11.23 -11.66 -15.81
C LEU A 686 11.12 -10.47 -16.76
N SER A 687 12.25 -9.99 -17.25
CA SER A 687 12.33 -9.01 -18.33
C SER A 687 11.80 -9.55 -19.67
N ASN A 688 11.20 -8.65 -20.47
CA ASN A 688 10.68 -8.94 -21.80
C ASN A 688 11.69 -8.50 -22.89
N VAL A 689 12.87 -9.15 -22.91
CA VAL A 689 14.00 -8.84 -23.81
C VAL A 689 14.50 -10.10 -24.51
N ILE A 690 14.89 -10.00 -25.79
CA ILE A 690 15.60 -11.07 -26.51
C ILE A 690 17.10 -10.96 -26.22
N TYR A 691 17.71 -12.02 -25.69
CA TYR A 691 19.16 -12.09 -25.45
C TYR A 691 19.77 -13.12 -26.40
N GLU A 692 20.31 -12.67 -27.53
CA GLU A 692 20.63 -13.52 -28.68
C GLU A 692 21.64 -14.64 -28.37
N SER A 693 22.58 -14.39 -27.46
CA SER A 693 23.58 -15.38 -26.99
C SER A 693 22.97 -16.53 -26.17
N LEU A 694 21.76 -16.37 -25.65
CA LEU A 694 20.99 -17.43 -24.98
C LEU A 694 19.88 -17.97 -25.90
N ASP A 695 18.99 -17.08 -26.34
CA ASP A 695 17.86 -17.42 -27.19
C ASP A 695 17.50 -16.28 -28.16
N PRO A 696 17.84 -16.38 -29.47
CA PRO A 696 17.53 -15.35 -30.45
C PRO A 696 16.09 -15.43 -31.01
N GLU A 697 15.33 -16.47 -30.66
CA GLU A 697 13.96 -16.69 -31.17
C GLU A 697 12.88 -16.07 -30.25
N TYR A 698 13.17 -15.97 -28.94
CA TYR A 698 12.18 -15.65 -27.91
C TYR A 698 12.66 -14.57 -26.92
N PRO A 699 11.78 -13.67 -26.46
CA PRO A 699 12.02 -12.90 -25.25
C PRO A 699 12.29 -13.84 -24.06
N PHE A 700 13.08 -13.39 -23.08
CA PHE A 700 13.50 -14.23 -21.97
C PHE A 700 12.33 -14.86 -21.21
N SER A 701 11.25 -14.11 -20.98
CA SER A 701 10.00 -14.57 -20.38
C SER A 701 9.29 -15.69 -21.16
N PHE A 702 9.59 -15.88 -22.45
CA PHE A 702 9.06 -16.92 -23.31
C PHE A 702 10.06 -18.07 -23.54
N SER A 703 11.32 -17.94 -23.13
CA SER A 703 12.40 -18.88 -23.45
C SER A 703 12.50 -20.04 -22.45
N PRO A 704 12.33 -21.30 -22.88
CA PRO A 704 12.57 -22.47 -22.01
C PRO A 704 14.02 -22.58 -21.52
N LYS A 705 14.99 -21.99 -22.25
CA LYS A 705 16.39 -21.92 -21.82
C LYS A 705 16.56 -20.95 -20.65
N GLY A 706 15.89 -19.80 -20.71
CA GLY A 706 15.89 -18.80 -19.64
C GLY A 706 15.30 -19.34 -18.34
N ILE A 707 14.15 -20.01 -18.43
CA ILE A 707 13.55 -20.68 -17.25
C ILE A 707 14.41 -21.84 -16.77
N GLY A 708 15.01 -22.60 -17.70
CA GLY A 708 15.99 -23.65 -17.41
C GLY A 708 17.16 -23.14 -16.56
N LEU A 709 17.75 -22.00 -16.92
CA LEU A 709 18.83 -21.35 -16.15
C LEU A 709 18.37 -20.97 -14.73
N ILE A 710 17.18 -20.39 -14.58
CA ILE A 710 16.65 -20.00 -13.26
C ILE A 710 16.42 -21.23 -12.36
N ARG A 711 15.85 -22.31 -12.90
CA ARG A 711 15.51 -23.51 -12.11
C ARG A 711 16.69 -24.47 -11.91
N SER A 712 17.55 -24.65 -12.90
CA SER A 712 18.65 -25.64 -12.88
C SER A 712 19.98 -25.06 -12.43
N ASP A 713 20.35 -23.89 -12.93
CA ASP A 713 21.70 -23.32 -12.71
C ASP A 713 21.74 -22.41 -11.49
N LEU A 714 20.68 -21.62 -11.25
CA LEU A 714 20.52 -20.79 -10.06
C LEU A 714 19.82 -21.49 -8.90
N GLY A 715 19.08 -22.58 -9.16
CA GLY A 715 18.33 -23.32 -8.13
C GLY A 715 17.24 -22.49 -7.44
N PHE A 716 16.66 -21.51 -8.13
CA PHE A 716 15.56 -20.71 -7.58
C PHE A 716 14.29 -21.56 -7.50
N GLU A 717 13.64 -21.60 -6.33
CA GLU A 717 12.44 -22.42 -6.08
C GLU A 717 11.14 -21.61 -5.91
N GLY A 718 11.21 -20.29 -5.76
CA GLY A 718 10.03 -19.41 -5.63
C GLY A 718 9.19 -19.27 -6.90
N ILE A 719 8.26 -18.32 -6.92
CA ILE A 719 7.36 -18.06 -8.06
C ILE A 719 8.12 -17.29 -9.15
N ILE A 720 8.15 -17.84 -10.36
CA ILE A 720 8.57 -17.07 -11.54
C ILE A 720 7.34 -16.34 -12.10
N LEU A 721 7.47 -15.02 -12.23
CA LEU A 721 6.43 -14.08 -12.63
C LEU A 721 6.88 -13.35 -13.92
N THR A 722 5.98 -13.05 -14.85
CA THR A 722 6.32 -12.17 -15.99
C THR A 722 6.25 -10.69 -15.58
N ASP A 723 7.03 -9.84 -16.26
CA ASP A 723 6.65 -8.44 -16.47
C ASP A 723 5.35 -8.35 -17.31
N ASP A 724 4.78 -7.15 -17.47
CA ASP A 724 3.45 -6.99 -18.10
C ASP A 724 3.37 -7.56 -19.52
N LEU A 725 2.44 -8.49 -19.75
CA LEU A 725 2.25 -9.16 -21.03
C LEU A 725 1.37 -8.38 -22.01
N ASN A 726 0.61 -7.36 -21.55
CA ASN A 726 -0.10 -6.45 -22.45
C ASN A 726 0.67 -5.14 -22.73
N GLN A 727 1.99 -5.15 -22.63
CA GLN A 727 2.82 -4.04 -23.09
C GLN A 727 2.92 -4.00 -24.63
N PRO A 728 2.99 -2.81 -25.26
CA PRO A 728 3.05 -2.67 -26.73
C PRO A 728 4.15 -3.51 -27.39
N SER A 729 5.33 -3.60 -26.79
CA SER A 729 6.45 -4.35 -27.37
C SER A 729 6.20 -5.84 -27.59
N LEU A 730 5.30 -6.46 -26.81
CA LEU A 730 4.86 -7.83 -27.06
C LEU A 730 3.67 -7.87 -28.02
N LEU A 731 2.67 -6.99 -27.83
CA LEU A 731 1.45 -6.95 -28.65
C LEU A 731 1.71 -6.64 -30.14
N ASP A 732 2.71 -5.82 -30.44
CA ASP A 732 3.10 -5.47 -31.81
C ASP A 732 3.87 -6.61 -32.54
N ASN A 733 4.41 -7.59 -31.79
CA ASN A 733 5.27 -8.66 -32.33
C ASN A 733 4.66 -10.06 -32.22
N TYR A 734 3.72 -10.28 -31.29
CA TYR A 734 3.14 -11.59 -30.98
C TYR A 734 1.62 -11.49 -30.80
N ASN A 735 0.89 -12.52 -31.23
CA ASN A 735 -0.54 -12.61 -30.94
C ASN A 735 -0.78 -13.05 -29.48
N LEU A 736 -1.98 -12.77 -28.96
CA LEU A 736 -2.34 -13.04 -27.55
C LEU A 736 -2.24 -14.53 -27.15
N GLU A 737 -2.41 -15.47 -28.08
CA GLU A 737 -2.24 -16.90 -27.79
C GLU A 737 -0.77 -17.26 -27.57
N THR A 738 0.14 -16.71 -28.38
CA THR A 738 1.59 -16.81 -28.13
C THR A 738 1.97 -16.14 -26.81
N ILE A 739 1.49 -14.91 -26.57
CA ILE A 739 1.81 -14.13 -25.36
C ILE A 739 1.38 -14.87 -24.09
N ALA A 740 0.13 -15.36 -24.03
CA ALA A 740 -0.39 -16.03 -22.83
C ALA A 740 0.22 -17.43 -22.63
N ALA A 741 0.45 -18.19 -23.71
CA ALA A 741 0.81 -19.61 -23.59
C ALA A 741 2.33 -19.87 -23.60
N SER A 742 3.17 -19.01 -24.16
CA SER A 742 4.62 -19.25 -24.24
C SER A 742 5.34 -19.21 -22.88
N PRO A 743 5.09 -18.24 -21.96
CA PRO A 743 5.67 -18.26 -20.62
C PRO A 743 5.35 -19.56 -19.86
N LEU A 744 4.09 -19.99 -19.91
CA LEU A 744 3.62 -21.20 -19.25
C LEU A 744 4.22 -22.47 -19.85
N LYS A 745 4.45 -22.52 -21.17
CA LYS A 745 5.18 -23.61 -21.84
C LYS A 745 6.66 -23.63 -21.44
N ALA A 746 7.28 -22.47 -21.25
CA ALA A 746 8.66 -22.34 -20.80
C ALA A 746 8.86 -22.71 -19.32
N GLY A 747 7.80 -22.60 -18.50
CA GLY A 747 7.81 -22.97 -17.08
C GLY A 747 7.69 -21.79 -16.11
N VAL A 748 7.31 -20.61 -16.60
CA VAL A 748 6.84 -19.49 -15.77
C VAL A 748 5.55 -19.91 -15.04
N ASN A 749 5.39 -19.47 -13.78
CA ASN A 749 4.28 -19.94 -12.94
C ASN A 749 3.12 -18.95 -12.89
N MET A 750 3.42 -17.66 -12.96
CA MET A 750 2.42 -16.61 -12.88
C MET A 750 2.62 -15.59 -14.02
N ILE A 751 1.53 -15.22 -14.69
CA ILE A 751 1.54 -14.29 -15.82
C ILE A 751 0.82 -13.00 -15.45
N MET A 752 1.45 -11.87 -15.77
CA MET A 752 0.97 -10.54 -15.42
C MET A 752 0.29 -9.87 -16.61
N PHE A 753 -0.88 -9.29 -16.38
CA PHE A 753 -1.57 -8.41 -17.31
C PHE A 753 -2.03 -7.15 -16.56
N SER A 754 -1.47 -5.97 -16.87
CA SER A 754 -1.86 -4.71 -16.22
C SER A 754 -3.29 -4.24 -16.55
N GLN A 755 -3.94 -4.92 -17.49
CA GLN A 755 -5.33 -4.69 -17.93
C GLN A 755 -6.15 -5.99 -17.91
N ASP A 756 -7.24 -5.95 -17.16
CA ASP A 756 -8.24 -7.02 -17.00
C ASP A 756 -8.85 -7.48 -18.32
N SER A 757 -9.00 -6.57 -19.30
CA SER A 757 -9.50 -6.86 -20.64
C SER A 757 -8.64 -7.88 -21.39
N TYR A 758 -7.32 -7.73 -21.31
CA TYR A 758 -6.36 -8.69 -21.86
C TYR A 758 -6.32 -9.99 -21.03
N ALA A 759 -6.38 -9.89 -19.70
CA ALA A 759 -6.46 -11.07 -18.83
C ALA A 759 -7.69 -11.95 -19.14
N LYS A 760 -8.86 -11.34 -19.42
CA LYS A 760 -10.10 -12.05 -19.79
C LYS A 760 -9.95 -12.87 -21.06
N GLU A 761 -9.43 -12.27 -22.12
CA GLU A 761 -9.24 -12.95 -23.42
C GLU A 761 -8.03 -13.93 -23.40
N ALA A 762 -7.00 -13.66 -22.58
CA ALA A 762 -5.90 -14.58 -22.32
C ALA A 762 -6.39 -15.83 -21.56
N HIS A 763 -7.16 -15.66 -20.47
CA HIS A 763 -7.74 -16.76 -19.70
C HIS A 763 -8.59 -17.67 -20.59
N LYS A 764 -9.58 -17.09 -21.29
CA LYS A 764 -10.45 -17.75 -22.29
C LYS A 764 -9.66 -18.47 -23.39
N THR A 765 -8.51 -17.92 -23.79
CA THR A 765 -7.59 -18.54 -24.75
C THR A 765 -6.87 -19.75 -24.15
N LEU A 766 -6.39 -19.65 -22.91
CA LEU A 766 -5.77 -20.77 -22.19
C LEU A 766 -6.77 -21.88 -21.88
N SER A 767 -8.02 -21.57 -21.46
CA SER A 767 -9.08 -22.56 -21.22
C SER A 767 -9.29 -23.47 -22.43
N ARG A 768 -9.33 -22.90 -23.65
CA ARG A 768 -9.41 -23.64 -24.91
C ARG A 768 -8.14 -24.45 -25.22
N LEU A 769 -6.96 -23.93 -24.89
CA LEU A 769 -5.70 -24.62 -25.17
C LEU A 769 -5.42 -25.81 -24.25
N VAL A 770 -5.80 -25.76 -22.96
CA VAL A 770 -5.54 -26.86 -22.01
C VAL A 770 -6.34 -28.12 -22.30
N GLU A 771 -7.48 -28.01 -23.01
CA GLU A 771 -8.22 -29.16 -23.55
C GLU A 771 -7.42 -29.94 -24.60
N GLN A 772 -6.55 -29.24 -25.35
CA GLN A 772 -5.85 -29.76 -26.52
C GLN A 772 -4.35 -30.02 -26.27
N ASN A 773 -3.78 -29.41 -25.23
CA ASN A 773 -2.36 -29.51 -24.88
C ASN A 773 -2.17 -29.94 -23.43
N SER A 774 -1.99 -31.25 -23.23
CA SER A 774 -1.78 -31.86 -21.92
C SER A 774 -0.51 -31.41 -21.20
N SER A 775 0.53 -30.99 -21.94
CA SER A 775 1.75 -30.45 -21.33
C SER A 775 1.54 -29.04 -20.79
N LEU A 776 0.86 -28.16 -21.54
CA LEU A 776 0.48 -26.83 -21.06
C LEU A 776 -0.45 -26.95 -19.85
N LYS A 777 -1.45 -27.86 -19.92
CA LYS A 777 -2.32 -28.16 -18.80
C LYS A 777 -1.51 -28.54 -17.55
N LYS A 778 -0.59 -29.51 -17.67
CA LYS A 778 0.25 -29.94 -16.53
C LYS A 778 1.11 -28.80 -15.98
N ASN A 779 1.73 -28.00 -16.84
CA ASN A 779 2.54 -26.85 -16.39
C ASN A 779 1.72 -25.86 -15.57
N ILE A 780 0.44 -25.66 -15.90
CA ILE A 780 -0.49 -24.80 -15.16
C ILE A 780 -0.89 -25.45 -13.83
N GLU A 781 -1.20 -26.74 -13.80
CA GLU A 781 -1.52 -27.50 -12.58
C GLU A 781 -0.32 -27.55 -11.60
N ASP A 782 0.89 -27.79 -12.10
CA ASP A 782 2.14 -27.74 -11.32
C ASP A 782 2.40 -26.31 -10.76
N SER A 783 2.12 -25.28 -11.56
CA SER A 783 2.34 -23.87 -11.19
C SER A 783 1.33 -23.37 -10.17
N ALA A 784 0.05 -23.66 -10.36
CA ALA A 784 -1.00 -23.37 -9.39
C ALA A 784 -0.75 -24.10 -8.06
N THR A 785 -0.16 -25.30 -8.09
CA THR A 785 0.26 -26.02 -6.88
C THR A 785 1.37 -25.26 -6.13
N ARG A 786 2.39 -24.73 -6.83
CA ARG A 786 3.45 -23.92 -6.20
C ARG A 786 2.92 -22.58 -5.66
N ILE A 787 2.01 -21.93 -6.39
CA ILE A 787 1.30 -20.71 -5.96
C ILE A 787 0.49 -20.98 -4.69
N LEU A 788 -0.25 -22.09 -4.64
CA LEU A 788 -1.00 -22.52 -3.47
C LEU A 788 -0.09 -22.85 -2.27
N GLN A 789 1.08 -23.46 -2.50
CA GLN A 789 2.04 -23.70 -1.43
C GLN A 789 2.55 -22.39 -0.83
N LEU A 790 2.97 -21.41 -1.64
CA LEU A 790 3.41 -20.11 -1.12
C LEU A 790 2.28 -19.39 -0.36
N LYS A 791 1.04 -19.44 -0.87
CA LYS A 791 -0.11 -18.92 -0.13
C LYS A 791 -0.30 -19.65 1.20
N LYS A 792 -0.19 -20.97 1.23
CA LYS A 792 -0.30 -21.78 2.45
C LYS A 792 0.74 -21.37 3.49
N GLU A 793 1.99 -21.17 3.07
CA GLU A 793 3.10 -20.78 3.92
C GLU A 793 2.96 -19.35 4.45
N PHE A 794 2.41 -18.41 3.67
CA PHE A 794 2.28 -17.01 4.05
C PHE A 794 1.02 -16.66 4.87
N PHE A 795 -0.16 -17.19 4.51
CA PHE A 795 -1.44 -16.79 5.13
C PHE A 795 -1.96 -17.73 6.23
N PHE A 796 -1.45 -18.96 6.32
CA PHE A 796 -2.09 -20.03 7.12
C PHE A 796 -1.13 -20.80 8.04
N LEU A 797 0.18 -20.54 7.97
CA LEU A 797 1.12 -20.95 9.00
C LEU A 797 1.35 -19.75 9.94
N PRO A 798 1.42 -19.96 11.27
CA PRO A 798 1.80 -18.88 12.18
C PRO A 798 3.23 -18.42 11.88
N GLU A 799 3.47 -17.10 11.88
CA GLU A 799 4.81 -16.55 11.73
C GLU A 799 5.76 -17.23 12.73
N PRO A 800 6.94 -17.72 12.30
CA PRO A 800 7.86 -18.44 13.18
C PRO A 800 8.37 -17.49 14.25
N GLN A 801 7.96 -17.69 15.51
CA GLN A 801 8.23 -16.75 16.60
C GLN A 801 9.74 -16.59 16.84
N THR A 802 10.31 -15.55 16.24
CA THR A 802 11.61 -15.00 16.57
C THR A 802 11.53 -14.42 17.98
N PRO A 803 12.39 -14.85 18.93
CA PRO A 803 12.31 -14.35 20.31
C PRO A 803 12.64 -12.85 20.38
N PHE A 804 11.61 -12.01 20.42
CA PHE A 804 11.72 -10.55 20.36
C PHE A 804 12.13 -9.92 21.72
N GLU A 805 13.14 -10.50 22.38
CA GLU A 805 13.80 -9.93 23.55
C GLU A 805 15.18 -9.35 23.15
N HIS A 806 15.48 -8.14 23.64
CA HIS A 806 16.75 -7.40 23.47
C HIS A 806 17.04 -6.69 22.11
N LEU A 807 16.20 -5.71 21.72
CA LEU A 807 16.71 -4.53 20.97
C LEU A 807 16.23 -3.15 21.46
N THR A 808 15.44 -3.05 22.53
CA THR A 808 14.96 -1.76 23.09
C THR A 808 15.84 -1.18 24.21
N GLN A 809 17.15 -1.01 23.97
CA GLN A 809 17.97 -0.16 24.85
C GLN A 809 19.29 0.38 24.23
N LYS A 810 19.21 1.52 23.53
CA LYS A 810 20.27 2.54 23.53
C LYS A 810 19.83 3.90 22.99
#